data_AF-A0A967L2C9-F1
#
_entry.id   AF-A0A967L2C9-F1
#
_cell.length_a   1.000
_cell.length_b   1.000
_cell.length_c   1.000
_cell.angle_alpha   90.00
_cell.angle_beta   90.00
_cell.angle_gamma   90.00
#
_symmetry.space_group_name_H-M   'P 1'
#
loop_
_entity.id
_entity.type
_entity.pdbx_description
1 polymer ?
#
loop_
_entity_poly.entity_id
_entity_poly.type
_entity_poly.pdbx_seq_one_letter_code
_entity_poly.pdbx_strand_id
1 'polypeptide(L)'
;MKNSRCIKTLTTSFVSLILLTIAPFKAISSSAEQASTKILAESLTNSERQVLEHFAAQLESYREQLNIPGMSAAVIKNQQLIWAQGFGFADVENKVKATPQTIYHLASLTKTFASQIIMKLVEEGKIDLEDPVRKYGVKIPDDPGIKVKHLLTHTSEGRPGSYYKYNGGRFGSLGKVVKKATGRTFRELVISQILEPADMNDTAPVLPRSKVKKFKEERVPKSMEDNFKRINKELAKPYALNASLEIVPNKYPTHFGVSTGLISNVIDMAKYDKAIDDNAFISKQTQELAWTATTSNSRKTLPYGLGWFVQHIGGTKLLWHYGWEISYSALILKVPEEDVTLVVFSNTDYLSRPFGLGFGDVLNSPFAVEFLKTIVFKDKFTEPAPQVDWQSKTEDIVSHFEQAKDADLKELLKRELISNLMLNHQMQRKEKTKKLMQIYKQVFTRDEFEDFENLPVIAAIDNVTDDQYKMVEFELTEDTAVRVYAIGEGTGNLMFDYGGIENAHTGQLVWEMYAIFTEHAGGASKNRKLDRVILLPAGTYRLHYRTDESHSFDNWNRLPPDHCWWGIRLFDVTASIDQATPGFWEKAQPEELGWSSEILEALKLELEKRGSAALMIVTEGKVVFEWGKTTNNIFSHSTRKSLLSALYGIYVADGKIDTSMTLEQLGIKEKITLTENEKQAKVIDLLKARSGVYIPAAAEVKSMRDARPKRGSHKPGTRWYYNNWDFNVLGTIFRQQTGEDIYEAFKKRIADPIGMQDFILEKQQYSYEENFSIHPAYPFLISARDMARLGQLFLQQGKWNGEQIIPSDWVKDSTRSYSNTNNPATGYGFMWWIITDDFYGMKAGDYFASGYGGQKIFVLPRINTVVVHRINIYVPGIDIRAASGAPFQLMPKILEAYTAQKKQAPPVVARTIMPPKHLLIDYATVQPVKQKDYTKFRIALWLCVAVFGSAILIWPLLFFIRRLIKVQASTKLRKRSKISAAAKFLVCLSCLFCIILLLGVLLIPEALEFIAVNGLPPSLPLYWKIISYTPWLCIVVMAPILILNITAWIKKYWTIFERLHFGLVSITLIIFIWLSFTLNMVPGLP
;
A
#
# COMPACT_ATOMS: atom_id res chain seq x y z
N MET A 1 -21.70 7.20 69.99
CA MET A 1 -21.85 8.46 70.75
C MET A 1 -20.48 9.08 70.94
N LYS A 2 -20.39 10.37 70.58
CA LYS A 2 -19.50 11.43 71.08
C LYS A 2 -18.16 11.06 71.74
N ASN A 3 -17.09 11.48 71.05
CA ASN A 3 -16.22 12.60 71.46
C ASN A 3 -15.63 12.61 72.89
N SER A 4 -14.29 12.59 72.89
CA SER A 4 -13.43 13.74 73.20
C SER A 4 -12.74 13.83 74.57
N ARG A 5 -11.44 14.19 74.47
CA ARG A 5 -10.67 15.11 75.35
C ARG A 5 -10.28 14.57 76.73
N CYS A 6 -9.13 14.89 77.33
CA CYS A 6 -7.89 15.58 76.98
C CYS A 6 -7.04 15.58 78.29
N ILE A 7 -5.76 15.97 78.19
CA ILE A 7 -4.99 16.75 79.19
C ILE A 7 -4.12 16.02 80.27
N LYS A 8 -2.82 16.35 80.17
CA LYS A 8 -1.77 16.67 81.19
C LYS A 8 -0.65 15.67 81.57
N THR A 9 0.48 15.82 80.87
CA THR A 9 1.79 16.42 81.28
C THR A 9 2.54 16.01 82.58
N LEU A 10 3.89 15.99 82.43
CA LEU A 10 5.03 16.07 83.39
C LEU A 10 5.74 14.74 83.72
N THR A 11 6.83 14.36 83.02
CA THR A 11 8.27 14.75 83.15
C THR A 11 9.01 14.13 84.35
N THR A 12 10.00 13.26 84.09
CA THR A 12 11.44 13.49 84.36
C THR A 12 12.28 12.22 84.09
N SER A 13 13.40 12.42 83.40
CA SER A 13 14.46 11.43 83.08
C SER A 13 15.60 11.53 84.08
N PHE A 14 16.29 10.44 84.42
CA PHE A 14 17.74 10.33 84.77
C PHE A 14 18.08 8.82 84.90
N VAL A 15 18.73 8.15 83.92
CA VAL A 15 20.18 8.07 83.57
C VAL A 15 20.95 6.93 84.30
N SER A 16 21.42 5.96 83.49
CA SER A 16 22.64 5.09 83.59
C SER A 16 22.78 4.12 84.78
N LEU A 17 23.32 2.89 84.71
CA LEU A 17 24.45 2.35 83.94
C LEU A 17 24.55 0.78 84.06
N ILE A 18 24.73 0.08 82.92
CA ILE A 18 25.58 -1.10 82.61
C ILE A 18 25.48 -2.48 83.37
N LEU A 19 25.21 -3.54 82.57
CA LEU A 19 25.75 -4.94 82.49
C LEU A 19 24.63 -5.99 82.39
N LEU A 20 24.27 -6.46 81.19
CA LEU A 20 24.79 -7.64 80.45
C LEU A 20 24.17 -8.99 80.89
N THR A 21 23.82 -9.76 79.86
CA THR A 21 23.30 -11.16 79.82
C THR A 21 21.87 -11.40 80.27
N ILE A 22 20.89 -11.26 79.35
CA ILE A 22 20.03 -12.35 78.82
C ILE A 22 19.50 -11.84 77.46
N ALA A 23 19.78 -12.55 76.38
CA ALA A 23 19.17 -12.27 75.07
C ALA A 23 17.69 -12.69 75.06
N PRO A 24 16.80 -11.88 74.48
CA PRO A 24 15.60 -12.43 73.86
C PRO A 24 15.52 -12.02 72.39
N PHE A 25 15.21 -13.02 71.58
CA PHE A 25 14.56 -12.94 70.27
C PHE A 25 14.01 -11.55 69.92
N LYS A 26 14.72 -10.83 69.05
CA LYS A 26 14.15 -9.68 68.33
C LYS A 26 13.68 -10.17 66.97
N ALA A 27 12.38 -9.97 66.77
CA ALA A 27 11.64 -10.28 65.58
C ALA A 27 12.37 -9.86 64.30
N ILE A 28 12.41 -10.79 63.35
CA ILE A 28 12.59 -10.51 61.93
C ILE A 28 11.40 -9.64 61.51
N SER A 29 11.61 -8.33 61.39
CA SER A 29 10.65 -7.43 60.78
C SER A 29 11.37 -6.49 59.82
N SER A 30 10.85 -6.46 58.58
CA SER A 30 11.13 -5.61 57.41
C SER A 30 12.36 -5.94 56.54
N SER A 31 12.28 -7.05 55.82
CA SER A 31 13.03 -7.31 54.58
C SER A 31 12.45 -6.52 53.39
N ALA A 32 12.42 -5.19 53.47
CA ALA A 32 11.98 -4.29 52.40
C ALA A 32 12.89 -3.04 52.32
N GLU A 33 14.20 -3.24 52.45
CA GLU A 33 15.19 -2.25 52.03
C GLU A 33 15.16 -2.13 50.50
N GLN A 34 14.60 -1.01 50.05
CA GLN A 34 14.75 -0.35 48.75
C GLN A 34 15.32 -1.20 47.59
N ALA A 35 14.46 -1.64 46.67
CA ALA A 35 14.90 -2.07 45.34
C ALA A 35 15.72 -0.92 44.71
N SER A 36 17.00 -1.18 44.43
CA SER A 36 17.91 -0.17 43.87
C SER A 36 17.37 0.36 42.54
N THR A 37 17.32 1.68 42.38
CA THR A 37 16.90 2.32 41.12
C THR A 37 17.93 2.16 39.99
N LYS A 38 19.13 1.63 40.29
CA LYS A 38 20.26 1.48 39.37
C LYS A 38 21.00 0.16 39.66
N ILE A 39 21.42 -0.54 38.61
CA ILE A 39 22.33 -1.68 38.65
C ILE A 39 23.56 -1.29 37.81
N LEU A 40 24.74 -1.54 38.36
CA LEU A 40 26.03 -1.41 37.68
C LEU A 40 26.85 -2.66 37.93
N ALA A 41 27.48 -3.22 36.91
CA ALA A 41 28.43 -4.32 37.10
C ALA A 41 29.70 -3.83 37.81
N GLU A 42 30.16 -4.61 38.79
CA GLU A 42 31.36 -4.29 39.57
C GLU A 42 32.63 -4.26 38.72
N SER A 43 32.68 -5.09 37.66
CA SER A 43 33.79 -5.24 36.74
C SER A 43 34.07 -4.04 35.84
N LEU A 44 33.17 -3.04 35.79
CA LEU A 44 33.31 -1.86 34.94
C LEU A 44 34.43 -0.94 35.42
N THR A 45 35.28 -0.52 34.49
CA THR A 45 36.29 0.53 34.71
C THR A 45 35.63 1.89 34.99
N ASN A 46 36.36 2.82 35.61
CA ASN A 46 35.84 4.18 35.87
C ASN A 46 35.38 4.89 34.59
N SER A 47 36.11 4.69 33.48
CA SER A 47 35.75 5.27 32.17
C SER A 47 34.42 4.70 31.66
N GLU A 48 34.21 3.38 31.72
CA GLU A 48 32.95 2.76 31.30
C GLU A 48 31.77 3.21 32.17
N ARG A 49 31.99 3.39 33.48
CA ARG A 49 30.97 3.93 34.38
C ARG A 49 30.56 5.35 34.00
N GLN A 50 31.52 6.21 33.68
CA GLN A 50 31.26 7.58 33.22
C GLN A 50 30.47 7.59 31.90
N VAL A 51 30.83 6.73 30.95
CA VAL A 51 30.09 6.59 29.68
C VAL A 51 28.63 6.19 29.93
N LEU A 52 28.39 5.21 30.80
CA LEU A 52 27.04 4.76 31.16
C LEU A 52 26.25 5.82 31.94
N GLU A 53 26.91 6.64 32.76
CA GLU A 53 26.29 7.76 33.46
C GLU A 53 25.89 8.89 32.51
N HIS A 54 26.75 9.20 31.54
CA HIS A 54 26.42 10.14 30.46
C HIS A 54 25.23 9.63 29.64
N PHE A 55 25.27 8.37 29.22
CA PHE A 55 24.18 7.73 28.51
C PHE A 55 22.86 7.82 29.30
N ALA A 56 22.89 7.51 30.60
CA ALA A 56 21.72 7.61 31.47
C ALA A 56 21.17 9.05 31.55
N ALA A 57 22.03 10.07 31.61
CA ALA A 57 21.62 11.47 31.61
C ALA A 57 20.92 11.87 30.30
N GLN A 58 21.41 11.38 29.14
CA GLN A 58 20.76 11.63 27.85
C GLN A 58 19.40 10.93 27.74
N LEU A 59 19.29 9.67 28.21
CA LEU A 59 18.00 8.98 28.26
C LEU A 59 16.98 9.72 29.14
N GLU A 60 17.39 10.25 30.28
CA GLU A 60 16.52 11.06 31.15
C GLU A 60 16.09 12.36 30.48
N SER A 61 17.02 13.05 29.80
CA SER A 61 16.72 14.24 29.00
C SER A 61 15.66 13.94 27.94
N TYR A 62 15.79 12.85 27.16
CA TYR A 62 14.77 12.47 26.18
C TYR A 62 13.44 12.09 26.84
N ARG A 63 13.47 11.41 27.99
CA ARG A 63 12.26 11.06 28.76
C ARG A 63 11.48 12.33 29.13
N GLU A 64 12.14 13.31 29.71
CA GLU A 64 11.55 14.59 30.08
C GLU A 64 11.04 15.34 28.87
N GLN A 65 11.86 15.41 27.81
CA GLN A 65 11.49 16.13 26.61
C GLN A 65 10.28 15.52 25.90
N LEU A 66 10.04 14.21 26.01
CA LEU A 66 8.92 13.50 25.41
C LEU A 66 7.71 13.33 26.35
N ASN A 67 7.74 13.92 27.55
CA ASN A 67 6.74 13.73 28.60
C ASN A 67 6.49 12.25 28.93
N ILE A 68 7.53 11.41 28.90
CA ILE A 68 7.44 10.00 29.25
C ILE A 68 7.37 9.88 30.78
N PRO A 69 6.27 9.35 31.37
CA PRO A 69 6.11 9.38 32.83
C PRO A 69 7.10 8.48 33.56
N GLY A 70 7.25 7.25 33.08
CA GLY A 70 8.16 6.25 33.63
C GLY A 70 8.79 5.40 32.53
N MET A 71 10.09 5.15 32.68
CA MET A 71 10.89 4.39 31.74
C MET A 71 11.89 3.52 32.49
N SER A 72 12.24 2.37 31.94
CA SER A 72 13.36 1.56 32.41
C SER A 72 14.20 1.10 31.25
N ALA A 73 15.52 1.11 31.42
CA ALA A 73 16.48 0.73 30.38
C ALA A 73 17.57 -0.18 30.93
N ALA A 74 18.13 -1.01 30.05
CA ALA A 74 19.27 -1.88 30.34
C ALA A 74 20.23 -1.95 29.14
N VAL A 75 21.52 -2.11 29.45
CA VAL A 75 22.58 -2.43 28.51
C VAL A 75 23.16 -3.78 28.90
N ILE A 76 23.09 -4.73 27.98
CA ILE A 76 23.71 -6.03 28.06
C ILE A 76 24.95 -5.98 27.19
N LYS A 77 26.10 -6.40 27.70
CA LYS A 77 27.35 -6.48 26.93
C LYS A 77 28.09 -7.75 27.31
N ASN A 78 28.64 -8.45 26.32
CA ASN A 78 29.33 -9.73 26.54
C ASN A 78 28.46 -10.72 27.33
N GLN A 79 27.17 -10.76 26.98
CA GLN A 79 26.12 -11.54 27.67
C GLN A 79 25.94 -11.25 29.17
N GLN A 80 26.46 -10.12 29.68
CA GLN A 80 26.30 -9.68 31.06
C GLN A 80 25.46 -8.42 31.12
N LEU A 81 24.55 -8.34 32.09
CA LEU A 81 23.84 -7.11 32.41
C LEU A 81 24.83 -6.13 33.07
N ILE A 82 25.41 -5.22 32.27
CA ILE A 82 26.42 -4.28 32.77
C ILE A 82 25.78 -3.03 33.40
N TRP A 83 24.57 -2.67 32.96
CA TRP A 83 23.85 -1.50 33.45
C TRP A 83 22.35 -1.68 33.33
N ALA A 84 21.60 -1.25 34.35
CA ALA A 84 20.16 -1.05 34.24
C ALA A 84 19.69 0.09 35.14
N GLN A 85 18.71 0.88 34.70
CA GLN A 85 18.20 2.01 35.49
C GLN A 85 16.72 2.27 35.21
N GLY A 86 15.99 2.66 36.26
CA GLY A 86 14.63 3.20 36.18
C GLY A 86 14.62 4.73 36.23
N PHE A 87 13.69 5.33 35.50
CA PHE A 87 13.55 6.77 35.30
C PHE A 87 12.09 7.21 35.49
N GLY A 88 11.87 8.33 36.19
CA GLY A 88 10.52 8.83 36.46
C GLY A 88 9.67 7.89 37.33
N PHE A 89 8.38 7.77 37.00
CA PHE A 89 7.38 7.08 37.82
C PHE A 89 6.63 5.97 37.07
N ALA A 90 6.65 4.78 37.66
CA ALA A 90 5.79 3.66 37.25
C ALA A 90 4.31 3.95 37.57
N ASP A 91 4.03 4.74 38.60
CA ASP A 91 2.71 5.28 38.95
C ASP A 91 2.87 6.72 39.43
N VAL A 92 2.48 7.67 38.58
CA VAL A 92 2.58 9.12 38.79
C VAL A 92 1.77 9.56 40.00
N GLU A 93 0.51 9.10 40.13
CA GLU A 93 -0.39 9.56 41.18
C GLU A 93 0.03 9.07 42.56
N ASN A 94 0.59 7.86 42.63
CA ASN A 94 1.11 7.28 43.87
C ASN A 94 2.61 7.54 44.07
N LYS A 95 3.26 8.30 43.19
CA LYS A 95 4.71 8.59 43.21
C LYS A 95 5.59 7.34 43.31
N VAL A 96 5.16 6.23 42.69
CA VAL A 96 5.95 5.00 42.64
C VAL A 96 7.02 5.17 41.57
N LYS A 97 8.29 5.18 41.98
CA LYS A 97 9.43 5.32 41.06
C LYS A 97 9.52 4.11 40.12
N ALA A 98 9.91 4.36 38.88
CA ALA A 98 10.36 3.29 38.00
C ALA A 98 11.71 2.74 38.48
N THR A 99 11.93 1.45 38.28
CA THR A 99 13.13 0.69 38.66
C THR A 99 13.45 -0.32 37.55
N PRO A 100 14.66 -0.87 37.49
CA PRO A 100 14.96 -1.95 36.53
C PRO A 100 13.99 -3.15 36.60
N GLN A 101 13.36 -3.39 37.75
CA GLN A 101 12.40 -4.48 37.99
C GLN A 101 10.95 -4.08 37.65
N THR A 102 10.68 -2.82 37.31
CA THR A 102 9.34 -2.37 36.97
C THR A 102 8.81 -3.13 35.76
N ILE A 103 7.61 -3.70 35.89
CA ILE A 103 6.95 -4.47 34.85
C ILE A 103 6.29 -3.52 33.84
N TYR A 104 6.59 -3.68 32.57
CA TYR A 104 5.98 -2.96 31.45
C TYR A 104 5.35 -3.92 30.45
N HIS A 105 4.50 -3.40 29.60
CA HIS A 105 3.94 -4.15 28.49
C HIS A 105 4.87 -4.10 27.27
N LEU A 106 5.26 -5.26 26.73
CA LEU A 106 6.25 -5.39 25.65
C LEU A 106 5.70 -5.04 24.27
N ALA A 107 4.39 -4.92 24.14
CA ALA A 107 3.72 -4.61 22.87
C ALA A 107 4.19 -5.59 21.78
N SER A 108 4.57 -5.06 20.61
CA SER A 108 5.05 -5.86 19.48
C SER A 108 6.41 -6.53 19.67
N LEU A 109 7.20 -6.27 20.73
CA LEU A 109 8.38 -7.09 21.03
C LEU A 109 8.00 -8.55 21.27
N THR A 110 6.75 -8.84 21.64
CA THR A 110 6.21 -10.21 21.71
C THR A 110 6.44 -11.01 20.42
N LYS A 111 6.59 -10.36 19.26
CA LYS A 111 6.87 -11.02 17.98
C LYS A 111 8.24 -11.69 17.94
N THR A 112 9.23 -11.20 18.69
CA THR A 112 10.55 -11.87 18.76
C THR A 112 10.42 -13.21 19.47
N PHE A 113 9.62 -13.29 20.54
CA PHE A 113 9.27 -14.55 21.22
C PHE A 113 8.47 -15.48 20.32
N ALA A 114 7.52 -14.93 19.56
CA ALA A 114 6.77 -15.71 18.59
C ALA A 114 7.67 -16.26 17.47
N SER A 115 8.66 -15.49 17.03
CA SER A 115 9.68 -15.95 16.08
C SER A 115 10.43 -17.15 16.64
N GLN A 116 10.97 -17.07 17.86
CA GLN A 116 11.66 -18.18 18.53
C GLN A 116 10.81 -19.46 18.55
N ILE A 117 9.55 -19.36 19.00
CA ILE A 117 8.64 -20.51 19.02
C ILE A 117 8.37 -21.06 17.61
N ILE A 118 8.04 -20.20 16.65
CA ILE A 118 7.67 -20.66 15.30
C ILE A 118 8.88 -21.28 14.59
N MET A 119 10.06 -20.68 14.72
CA MET A 119 11.29 -21.20 14.14
C MET A 119 11.72 -22.51 14.78
N LYS A 120 11.53 -22.69 16.09
CA LYS A 120 11.70 -24.00 16.74
C LYS A 120 10.78 -25.06 16.13
N LEU A 121 9.52 -24.71 15.89
CA LEU A 121 8.56 -25.60 15.25
C LEU A 121 8.92 -25.90 13.78
N VAL A 122 9.67 -25.01 13.11
CA VAL A 122 10.25 -25.27 11.78
C VAL A 122 11.37 -26.29 11.87
N GLU A 123 12.30 -26.16 12.82
CA GLU A 123 13.36 -27.17 13.06
C GLU A 123 12.79 -28.55 13.40
N GLU A 124 11.73 -28.58 14.20
CA GLU A 124 11.01 -29.81 14.56
C GLU A 124 10.17 -30.40 13.40
N GLY A 125 10.15 -29.75 12.23
CA GLY A 125 9.38 -30.20 11.06
C GLY A 125 7.86 -30.10 11.21
N LYS A 126 7.36 -29.37 12.22
CA LYS A 126 5.91 -29.19 12.48
C LYS A 126 5.31 -28.05 11.67
N ILE A 127 6.13 -27.07 11.29
CA ILE A 127 5.76 -25.95 10.43
C ILE A 127 6.73 -25.90 9.26
N ASP A 128 6.23 -25.75 8.04
CA ASP A 128 7.06 -25.38 6.88
C ASP A 128 6.83 -23.90 6.56
N LEU A 129 7.92 -23.14 6.37
CA LEU A 129 7.87 -21.74 5.98
C LEU A 129 7.20 -21.53 4.62
N GLU A 130 7.30 -22.53 3.74
CA GLU A 130 6.74 -22.52 2.39
C GLU A 130 5.28 -23.02 2.32
N ASP A 131 4.75 -23.57 3.42
CA ASP A 131 3.37 -24.03 3.46
C ASP A 131 2.39 -22.87 3.28
N PRO A 132 1.32 -23.06 2.49
CA PRO A 132 0.27 -22.05 2.39
C PRO A 132 -0.49 -21.96 3.71
N VAL A 133 -0.77 -20.76 4.19
CA VAL A 133 -1.36 -20.55 5.53
C VAL A 133 -2.75 -21.17 5.68
N ARG A 134 -3.47 -21.36 4.57
CA ARG A 134 -4.75 -22.09 4.52
C ARG A 134 -4.65 -23.54 4.99
N LYS A 135 -3.48 -24.19 4.83
CA LYS A 135 -3.20 -25.54 5.37
C LYS A 135 -3.46 -25.59 6.88
N TYR A 136 -3.20 -24.48 7.55
CA TYR A 136 -3.39 -24.34 8.99
C TYR A 136 -4.73 -23.72 9.40
N GLY A 137 -5.66 -23.56 8.45
CA GLY A 137 -6.99 -22.97 8.72
C GLY A 137 -7.00 -21.44 8.82
N VAL A 138 -5.93 -20.76 8.41
CA VAL A 138 -5.92 -19.31 8.25
C VAL A 138 -6.68 -18.95 6.97
N LYS A 139 -7.75 -18.18 7.09
CA LYS A 139 -8.55 -17.69 5.96
C LYS A 139 -8.27 -16.21 5.74
N ILE A 140 -7.74 -15.89 4.57
CA ILE A 140 -7.54 -14.52 4.10
C ILE A 140 -8.37 -14.38 2.80
N PRO A 141 -9.24 -13.36 2.68
CA PRO A 141 -9.96 -13.11 1.44
C PRO A 141 -9.01 -12.96 0.25
N ASP A 142 -9.40 -13.53 -0.90
CA ASP A 142 -8.63 -13.47 -2.15
C ASP A 142 -7.17 -13.96 -2.03
N ASP A 143 -6.90 -14.92 -1.13
CA ASP A 143 -5.57 -15.48 -0.88
C ASP A 143 -4.90 -16.02 -2.17
N PRO A 144 -3.88 -15.32 -2.71
CA PRO A 144 -3.20 -15.73 -3.94
C PRO A 144 -2.13 -16.81 -3.70
N GLY A 145 -2.03 -17.37 -2.49
CA GLY A 145 -1.00 -18.34 -2.10
C GLY A 145 -0.04 -17.78 -1.03
N ILE A 146 -0.58 -17.10 -0.01
CA ILE A 146 0.17 -16.60 1.14
C ILE A 146 0.74 -17.79 1.92
N LYS A 147 2.06 -17.75 2.17
CA LYS A 147 2.83 -18.76 2.89
C LYS A 147 3.07 -18.32 4.33
N VAL A 148 3.47 -19.24 5.20
CA VAL A 148 3.81 -18.95 6.61
C VAL A 148 4.88 -17.85 6.68
N LYS A 149 5.94 -17.96 5.85
CA LYS A 149 6.98 -16.92 5.79
C LYS A 149 6.42 -15.54 5.49
N HIS A 150 5.44 -15.40 4.58
CA HIS A 150 4.89 -14.08 4.22
C HIS A 150 4.19 -13.38 5.39
N LEU A 151 3.67 -14.14 6.37
CA LEU A 151 3.12 -13.55 7.60
C LEU A 151 4.23 -13.16 8.58
N LEU A 152 5.27 -14.00 8.71
CA LEU A 152 6.44 -13.73 9.56
C LEU A 152 7.25 -12.52 9.08
N THR A 153 7.32 -12.30 7.77
CA THR A 153 8.16 -11.27 7.14
C THR A 153 7.41 -9.99 6.78
N HIS A 154 6.10 -9.91 7.09
CA HIS A 154 5.24 -8.79 6.69
C HIS A 154 5.15 -8.57 5.17
N THR A 155 5.23 -9.63 4.36
CA THR A 155 5.16 -9.56 2.89
C THR A 155 3.92 -10.25 2.32
N SER A 156 2.81 -10.29 3.06
CA SER A 156 1.60 -11.03 2.63
C SER A 156 0.58 -10.17 1.86
N GLU A 157 0.71 -8.84 1.91
CA GLU A 157 -0.21 -7.91 1.25
C GLU A 157 0.17 -7.67 -0.22
N GLY A 158 -0.85 -7.38 -1.06
CA GLY A 158 -0.66 -7.27 -2.51
C GLY A 158 -0.22 -8.60 -3.12
N ARG A 159 0.89 -8.57 -3.88
CA ARG A 159 1.53 -9.79 -4.38
C ARG A 159 2.44 -10.36 -3.27
N PRO A 160 2.15 -11.54 -2.70
CA PRO A 160 2.94 -12.02 -1.58
C PRO A 160 4.42 -12.18 -1.93
N GLY A 161 5.29 -11.70 -1.04
CA GLY A 161 6.74 -11.68 -1.22
C GLY A 161 7.26 -10.48 -2.02
N SER A 162 6.43 -9.58 -2.58
CA SER A 162 6.94 -8.50 -3.43
C SER A 162 7.35 -7.23 -2.68
N TYR A 163 6.69 -6.87 -1.58
CA TYR A 163 7.03 -5.69 -0.77
C TYR A 163 6.74 -5.92 0.72
N TYR A 164 7.37 -5.12 1.56
CA TYR A 164 7.19 -5.11 3.02
C TYR A 164 6.07 -4.14 3.43
N LYS A 165 5.17 -4.58 4.32
CA LYS A 165 4.17 -3.73 4.97
C LYS A 165 3.87 -4.24 6.38
N TYR A 166 4.34 -3.50 7.38
CA TYR A 166 4.14 -3.86 8.78
C TYR A 166 2.66 -4.02 9.13
N ASN A 167 2.28 -5.24 9.53
CA ASN A 167 0.88 -5.57 9.82
C ASN A 167 0.79 -6.57 10.98
N GLY A 168 0.59 -6.05 12.20
CA GLY A 168 0.46 -6.86 13.41
C GLY A 168 -0.75 -7.80 13.42
N GLY A 169 -1.84 -7.45 12.73
CA GLY A 169 -3.04 -8.29 12.63
C GLY A 169 -2.82 -9.52 11.76
N ARG A 170 -2.16 -9.36 10.60
CA ARG A 170 -1.77 -10.48 9.74
C ARG A 170 -0.73 -11.38 10.42
N PHE A 171 0.27 -10.79 11.08
CA PHE A 171 1.23 -11.54 11.89
C PHE A 171 0.52 -12.34 13.00
N GLY A 172 -0.48 -11.74 13.66
CA GLY A 172 -1.33 -12.38 14.66
C GLY A 172 -1.99 -13.69 14.21
N SER A 173 -2.20 -13.86 12.89
CA SER A 173 -2.77 -15.09 12.33
C SER A 173 -1.84 -16.30 12.46
N LEU A 174 -0.54 -16.10 12.68
CA LEU A 174 0.41 -17.18 12.99
C LEU A 174 0.04 -17.92 14.28
N GLY A 175 -0.72 -17.32 15.20
CA GLY A 175 -1.23 -18.03 16.37
C GLY A 175 -2.13 -19.22 16.01
N LYS A 176 -2.86 -19.15 14.89
CA LYS A 176 -3.64 -20.29 14.36
C LYS A 176 -2.72 -21.35 13.75
N VAL A 177 -1.64 -20.94 13.09
CA VAL A 177 -0.61 -21.85 12.55
C VAL A 177 -0.01 -22.67 13.68
N VAL A 178 0.47 -21.99 14.73
CA VAL A 178 1.00 -22.63 15.94
C VAL A 178 0.01 -23.60 16.56
N LYS A 179 -1.24 -23.17 16.78
CA LYS A 179 -2.28 -24.02 17.39
C LYS A 179 -2.61 -25.25 16.54
N LYS A 180 -2.69 -25.09 15.22
CA LYS A 180 -3.03 -26.19 14.30
C LYS A 180 -1.87 -27.18 14.15
N ALA A 181 -0.63 -26.70 14.13
CA ALA A 181 0.56 -27.53 14.00
C ALA A 181 0.85 -28.37 15.26
N THR A 182 0.54 -27.83 16.45
CA THR A 182 0.97 -28.44 17.72
C THR A 182 -0.16 -28.95 18.60
N GLY A 183 -1.40 -28.49 18.36
CA GLY A 183 -2.52 -28.67 19.30
C GLY A 183 -2.42 -27.79 20.56
N ARG A 184 -1.33 -27.04 20.74
CA ARG A 184 -1.04 -26.18 21.90
C ARG A 184 -1.17 -24.70 21.53
N THR A 185 -1.52 -23.87 22.49
CA THR A 185 -1.59 -22.41 22.31
C THR A 185 -0.20 -21.78 22.34
N PHE A 186 -0.05 -20.59 21.75
CA PHE A 186 1.18 -19.81 21.87
C PHE A 186 1.53 -19.52 23.34
N ARG A 187 0.52 -19.32 24.20
CA ARG A 187 0.72 -19.11 25.64
C ARG A 187 1.44 -20.29 26.29
N GLU A 188 0.96 -21.50 26.05
CA GLU A 188 1.57 -22.71 26.62
C GLU A 188 3.01 -22.91 26.12
N LEU A 189 3.27 -22.60 24.84
CA LEU A 189 4.60 -22.76 24.27
C LEU A 189 5.59 -21.70 24.77
N VAL A 190 5.23 -20.41 24.77
CA VAL A 190 6.14 -19.36 25.25
C VAL A 190 6.52 -19.58 26.71
N ILE A 191 5.58 -20.04 27.54
CA ILE A 191 5.83 -20.38 28.94
C ILE A 191 6.84 -21.52 29.03
N SER A 192 6.49 -22.69 28.48
CA SER A 192 7.27 -23.92 28.69
C SER A 192 8.57 -24.00 27.89
N GLN A 193 8.72 -23.21 26.83
CA GLN A 193 9.88 -23.28 25.94
C GLN A 193 10.77 -22.04 25.98
N ILE A 194 10.31 -20.93 26.58
CA ILE A 194 11.11 -19.70 26.69
C ILE A 194 11.17 -19.21 28.14
N LEU A 195 10.03 -18.94 28.78
CA LEU A 195 10.04 -18.30 30.10
C LEU A 195 10.64 -19.18 31.20
N GLU A 196 10.21 -20.45 31.29
CA GLU A 196 10.77 -21.39 32.28
C GLU A 196 12.25 -21.70 32.01
N PRO A 197 12.67 -22.06 30.78
CA PRO A 197 14.08 -22.41 30.53
C PRO A 197 15.05 -21.23 30.68
N ALA A 198 14.60 -20.00 30.42
CA ALA A 198 15.43 -18.80 30.57
C ALA A 198 15.30 -18.12 31.95
N ASP A 199 14.62 -18.76 32.90
CA ASP A 199 14.40 -18.27 34.27
C ASP A 199 13.78 -16.85 34.31
N MET A 200 12.84 -16.57 33.41
CA MET A 200 12.16 -15.27 33.31
C MET A 200 10.99 -15.17 34.28
N ASN A 201 11.31 -15.11 35.58
CA ASN A 201 10.35 -15.19 36.69
C ASN A 201 9.46 -13.95 36.88
N ASP A 202 9.79 -12.82 36.25
CA ASP A 202 9.02 -11.57 36.26
C ASP A 202 8.41 -11.27 34.88
N THR A 203 8.23 -12.31 34.06
CA THR A 203 7.62 -12.22 32.73
C THR A 203 6.33 -13.02 32.66
N ALA A 204 5.28 -12.43 32.10
CA ALA A 204 3.96 -13.06 32.04
C ALA A 204 3.17 -12.68 30.77
N PRO A 205 2.19 -13.49 30.37
CA PRO A 205 1.09 -13.05 29.53
C PRO A 205 0.21 -12.02 30.27
N VAL A 206 -0.27 -10.98 29.59
CA VAL A 206 -1.28 -10.07 30.15
C VAL A 206 -2.61 -10.82 30.38
N LEU A 207 -3.26 -10.56 31.52
CA LEU A 207 -4.49 -11.23 31.95
C LEU A 207 -5.75 -10.35 31.74
N PRO A 208 -6.89 -10.89 31.26
CA PRO A 208 -8.12 -10.14 31.11
C PRO A 208 -8.88 -9.89 32.42
N ARG A 209 -9.24 -8.62 32.69
CA ARG A 209 -9.92 -8.19 33.94
C ARG A 209 -11.29 -8.85 34.20
N SER A 210 -12.02 -9.32 33.17
CA SER A 210 -13.42 -9.82 33.32
C SER A 210 -13.57 -11.34 33.41
N LYS A 211 -12.47 -12.12 33.42
CA LYS A 211 -12.53 -13.60 33.46
C LYS A 211 -11.55 -14.26 34.41
N VAL A 212 -11.14 -13.58 35.49
CA VAL A 212 -10.36 -14.24 36.57
C VAL A 212 -11.10 -15.47 37.14
N LYS A 213 -12.44 -15.51 37.08
CA LYS A 213 -13.27 -16.65 37.49
C LYS A 213 -13.46 -17.77 36.43
N LYS A 214 -12.99 -17.59 35.19
CA LYS A 214 -13.12 -18.57 34.07
C LYS A 214 -11.76 -18.95 33.48
N PHE A 215 -10.68 -18.88 34.26
CA PHE A 215 -9.33 -19.31 33.89
C PHE A 215 -9.21 -20.86 33.94
N LYS A 216 -10.11 -21.59 33.25
CA LYS A 216 -10.26 -23.05 33.37
C LYS A 216 -9.82 -23.85 32.14
N GLU A 217 -9.32 -23.21 31.08
CA GLU A 217 -9.12 -23.86 29.76
C GLU A 217 -7.66 -24.03 29.31
N GLU A 218 -6.65 -23.67 30.12
CA GLU A 218 -5.25 -23.80 29.70
C GLU A 218 -4.40 -24.52 30.76
N ARG A 219 -3.49 -25.38 30.30
CA ARG A 219 -2.62 -26.22 31.14
C ARG A 219 -1.48 -25.39 31.75
N VAL A 220 -1.80 -24.40 32.58
CA VAL A 220 -0.80 -23.61 33.33
C VAL A 220 -0.73 -24.14 34.77
N PRO A 221 0.45 -24.51 35.29
CA PRO A 221 0.60 -24.92 36.69
C PRO A 221 0.09 -23.84 37.66
N LYS A 222 -0.56 -24.25 38.77
CA LYS A 222 -1.17 -23.31 39.74
C LYS A 222 -0.15 -22.35 40.36
N SER A 223 1.07 -22.82 40.64
CA SER A 223 2.18 -22.01 41.15
C SER A 223 2.54 -20.85 40.21
N MET A 224 2.45 -21.08 38.91
CA MET A 224 2.73 -20.08 37.89
C MET A 224 1.57 -19.11 37.70
N GLU A 225 0.33 -19.57 37.85
CA GLU A 225 -0.86 -18.71 37.81
C GLU A 225 -0.80 -17.61 38.89
N ASP A 226 -0.39 -17.96 40.11
CA ASP A 226 -0.28 -16.99 41.20
C ASP A 226 0.86 -16.00 40.97
N ASN A 227 1.99 -16.45 40.41
CA ASN A 227 3.06 -15.55 39.98
C ASN A 227 2.59 -14.59 38.86
N PHE A 228 1.86 -15.07 37.86
CA PHE A 228 1.32 -14.21 36.80
C PHE A 228 0.32 -13.18 37.31
N LYS A 229 -0.50 -13.53 38.31
CA LYS A 229 -1.39 -12.56 38.97
C LYS A 229 -0.60 -11.47 39.69
N ARG A 230 0.51 -11.82 40.36
CA ARG A 230 1.43 -10.85 40.98
C ARG A 230 2.01 -9.91 39.92
N ILE A 231 2.63 -10.44 38.86
CA ILE A 231 3.26 -9.64 37.80
C ILE A 231 2.24 -8.70 37.13
N ASN A 232 1.03 -9.18 36.84
CA ASN A 232 -0.03 -8.34 36.26
C ASN A 232 -0.53 -7.24 37.21
N LYS A 233 -0.44 -7.45 38.53
CA LYS A 233 -0.79 -6.44 39.54
C LYS A 233 0.31 -5.38 39.69
N GLU A 234 1.57 -5.78 39.47
CA GLU A 234 2.76 -4.93 39.53
C GLU A 234 3.06 -4.18 38.22
N LEU A 235 2.27 -4.44 37.16
CA LEU A 235 2.35 -3.74 35.89
C LEU A 235 2.26 -2.22 36.07
N ALA A 236 3.26 -1.49 35.55
CA ALA A 236 3.32 -0.03 35.60
C ALA A 236 2.04 0.60 35.08
N LYS A 237 1.57 1.67 35.71
CA LYS A 237 0.33 2.32 35.34
C LYS A 237 0.46 2.94 33.94
N PRO A 238 -0.50 2.70 33.01
CA PRO A 238 -0.41 3.17 31.64
C PRO A 238 -0.86 4.63 31.52
N TYR A 239 -0.15 5.42 30.72
CA TYR A 239 -0.48 6.82 30.45
C TYR A 239 -0.44 7.14 28.96
N ALA A 240 -1.40 7.92 28.48
CA ALA A 240 -1.34 8.54 27.17
C ALA A 240 -1.07 10.04 27.31
N LEU A 241 -0.66 10.69 26.22
CA LEU A 241 -0.69 12.15 26.13
C LEU A 241 -1.96 12.59 25.42
N ASN A 242 -2.66 13.58 26.00
CA ASN A 242 -3.82 14.20 25.34
C ASN A 242 -3.36 15.17 24.22
N ALA A 243 -4.31 15.83 23.54
CA ALA A 243 -3.99 16.78 22.47
C ALA A 243 -3.09 17.95 22.91
N SER A 244 -3.17 18.32 24.20
CA SER A 244 -2.34 19.34 24.86
C SER A 244 -1.02 18.79 25.39
N LEU A 245 -0.67 17.54 25.06
CA LEU A 245 0.54 16.83 25.51
C LEU A 245 0.61 16.58 27.02
N GLU A 246 -0.52 16.65 27.73
CA GLU A 246 -0.60 16.36 29.16
C GLU A 246 -0.72 14.85 29.42
N ILE A 247 -0.04 14.40 30.47
CA ILE A 247 -0.06 13.00 30.89
C ILE A 247 -1.42 12.66 31.49
N VAL A 248 -2.15 11.74 30.86
CA VAL A 248 -3.46 11.27 31.33
C VAL A 248 -3.45 9.76 31.56
N PRO A 249 -4.03 9.26 32.67
CA PRO A 249 -4.14 7.83 32.92
C PRO A 249 -4.97 7.14 31.85
N ASN A 250 -4.58 5.93 31.47
CA ASN A 250 -5.29 5.17 30.45
C ASN A 250 -5.46 3.70 30.87
N LYS A 251 -5.73 2.79 29.92
CA LYS A 251 -5.96 1.37 30.16
C LYS A 251 -5.15 0.54 29.20
N TYR A 252 -4.51 -0.51 29.72
CA TYR A 252 -3.96 -1.55 28.87
C TYR A 252 -5.06 -2.32 28.14
N PRO A 253 -4.84 -2.70 26.86
CA PRO A 253 -5.59 -3.78 26.27
C PRO A 253 -5.26 -5.08 27.01
N THR A 254 -6.18 -6.04 26.93
CA THR A 254 -6.08 -7.32 27.67
C THR A 254 -5.85 -8.51 26.74
N HIS A 255 -5.43 -8.25 25.51
CA HIS A 255 -5.21 -9.27 24.51
C HIS A 255 -3.78 -9.84 24.60
N PHE A 256 -3.68 -11.16 24.53
CA PHE A 256 -2.42 -11.88 24.45
C PHE A 256 -2.42 -12.81 23.22
N GLY A 257 -1.36 -12.74 22.43
CA GLY A 257 -1.15 -13.58 21.26
C GLY A 257 0.26 -13.44 20.68
N VAL A 258 0.50 -14.05 19.52
CA VAL A 258 1.82 -14.05 18.86
C VAL A 258 2.30 -12.65 18.44
N SER A 259 1.40 -11.67 18.34
CA SER A 259 1.74 -10.32 17.88
C SER A 259 1.97 -9.31 19.01
N THR A 260 1.43 -9.56 20.22
CA THR A 260 1.46 -8.64 21.37
C THR A 260 0.96 -9.33 22.66
N GLY A 261 1.25 -8.74 23.82
CA GLY A 261 0.62 -9.08 25.10
C GLY A 261 1.53 -9.68 26.16
N LEU A 262 2.83 -9.87 25.90
CA LEU A 262 3.79 -10.16 26.97
C LEU A 262 4.03 -8.91 27.80
N ILE A 263 4.20 -9.10 29.12
CA ILE A 263 4.65 -8.10 30.07
C ILE A 263 5.92 -8.61 30.77
N SER A 264 6.88 -7.73 31.00
CA SER A 264 8.21 -8.08 31.55
C SER A 264 8.92 -6.85 32.12
N ASN A 265 10.10 -7.03 32.70
CA ASN A 265 11.03 -5.97 33.06
C ASN A 265 12.35 -6.09 32.27
N VAL A 266 13.24 -5.11 32.42
CA VAL A 266 14.50 -5.09 31.64
C VAL A 266 15.51 -6.15 32.11
N ILE A 267 15.36 -6.67 33.34
CA ILE A 267 16.25 -7.71 33.91
C ILE A 267 15.97 -9.07 33.28
N ASP A 268 14.70 -9.47 33.22
CA ASP A 268 14.30 -10.70 32.55
C ASP A 268 14.59 -10.65 31.05
N MET A 269 14.46 -9.47 30.44
CA MET A 269 14.80 -9.30 29.03
C MET A 269 16.30 -9.42 28.75
N ALA A 270 17.17 -9.14 29.72
CA ALA A 270 18.59 -9.47 29.63
C ALA A 270 18.84 -11.00 29.66
N LYS A 271 18.05 -11.76 30.43
CA LYS A 271 18.10 -13.24 30.40
C LYS A 271 17.63 -13.78 29.06
N TYR A 272 16.58 -13.20 28.50
CA TYR A 272 16.08 -13.56 27.16
C TYR A 272 17.13 -13.30 26.07
N ASP A 273 17.78 -12.14 26.10
CA ASP A 273 18.86 -11.79 25.18
C ASP A 273 20.02 -12.81 25.24
N LYS A 274 20.51 -13.08 26.46
CA LYS A 274 21.52 -14.11 26.70
C LYS A 274 21.10 -15.48 26.16
N ALA A 275 19.88 -15.92 26.45
CA ALA A 275 19.39 -17.23 26.01
C ALA A 275 19.29 -17.34 24.47
N ILE A 276 18.98 -16.24 23.77
CA ILE A 276 19.00 -16.23 22.30
C ILE A 276 20.43 -16.32 21.78
N ASP A 277 21.37 -15.57 22.35
CA ASP A 277 22.77 -15.59 21.93
C ASP A 277 23.45 -16.93 22.19
N ASP A 278 23.08 -17.60 23.28
CA ASP A 278 23.47 -18.97 23.60
C ASP A 278 22.77 -20.02 22.72
N ASN A 279 21.86 -19.60 21.84
CA ASN A 279 21.05 -20.49 20.98
C ASN A 279 20.28 -21.55 21.81
N ALA A 280 19.79 -21.14 23.00
CA ALA A 280 19.14 -22.04 23.94
C ALA A 280 17.76 -22.54 23.46
N PHE A 281 17.13 -21.83 22.52
CA PHE A 281 15.78 -22.16 22.03
C PHE A 281 15.77 -22.87 20.68
N ILE A 282 16.61 -22.43 19.76
CA ILE A 282 16.74 -22.89 18.37
C ILE A 282 18.23 -22.95 18.00
N SER A 283 18.59 -23.72 16.97
CA SER A 283 19.99 -23.80 16.53
C SER A 283 20.51 -22.47 15.97
N LYS A 284 21.85 -22.31 15.99
CA LYS A 284 22.55 -21.16 15.40
C LYS A 284 22.14 -20.90 13.95
N GLN A 285 22.04 -21.95 13.13
CA GLN A 285 21.65 -21.80 11.72
C GLN A 285 20.24 -21.21 11.57
N THR A 286 19.30 -21.65 12.40
CA THR A 286 17.92 -21.15 12.38
C THR A 286 17.82 -19.75 12.95
N GLN A 287 18.62 -19.43 13.97
CA GLN A 287 18.74 -18.09 14.52
C GLN A 287 19.26 -17.10 13.47
N GLU A 288 20.32 -17.48 12.73
CA GLU A 288 20.86 -16.70 11.61
C GLU A 288 19.83 -16.50 10.50
N LEU A 289 19.03 -17.54 10.18
CA LEU A 289 17.93 -17.42 9.23
C LEU A 289 16.88 -16.41 9.70
N ALA A 290 16.52 -16.42 10.98
CA ALA A 290 15.56 -15.46 11.53
C ALA A 290 16.08 -14.01 11.50
N TRP A 291 17.39 -13.86 11.69
CA TRP A 291 18.12 -12.59 11.65
C TRP A 291 18.61 -12.18 10.26
N THR A 292 18.14 -12.85 9.20
CA THR A 292 18.45 -12.47 7.83
C THR A 292 17.30 -11.67 7.23
N ALA A 293 17.64 -10.53 6.60
CA ALA A 293 16.67 -9.68 5.93
C ALA A 293 15.98 -10.44 4.79
N THR A 294 14.65 -10.35 4.72
CA THR A 294 13.89 -11.04 3.66
C THR A 294 14.18 -10.41 2.31
N THR A 295 14.35 -11.25 1.29
CA THR A 295 14.44 -10.80 -0.09
C THR A 295 13.07 -10.85 -0.78
N SER A 296 12.73 -9.82 -1.55
CA SER A 296 11.51 -9.78 -2.33
C SER A 296 11.55 -10.78 -3.51
N ASN A 297 10.40 -11.04 -4.12
CA ASN A 297 10.30 -11.80 -5.37
C ASN A 297 11.13 -11.19 -6.52
N SER A 298 11.47 -9.90 -6.44
CA SER A 298 12.33 -9.18 -7.40
C SER A 298 13.78 -9.07 -6.95
N ARG A 299 14.19 -9.86 -5.94
CA ARG A 299 15.54 -9.89 -5.38
C ARG A 299 15.99 -8.61 -4.62
N LYS A 300 15.04 -7.74 -4.23
CA LYS A 300 15.33 -6.57 -3.39
C LYS A 300 15.33 -6.95 -1.91
N THR A 301 16.33 -6.53 -1.16
CA THR A 301 16.37 -6.68 0.30
C THR A 301 15.29 -5.82 0.97
N LEU A 302 14.52 -6.42 1.88
CA LEU A 302 13.46 -5.79 2.66
C LEU A 302 13.92 -5.60 4.12
N PRO A 303 13.36 -4.65 4.89
CA PRO A 303 13.89 -4.28 6.21
C PRO A 303 13.59 -5.27 7.35
N TYR A 304 12.99 -6.44 7.04
CA TYR A 304 12.45 -7.35 8.04
C TYR A 304 12.82 -8.81 7.73
N GLY A 305 13.30 -9.53 8.73
CA GLY A 305 13.56 -10.98 8.72
C GLY A 305 12.37 -11.78 9.24
N LEU A 306 12.62 -12.90 9.91
CA LEU A 306 11.55 -13.71 10.51
C LEU A 306 11.29 -13.21 11.92
N GLY A 307 10.47 -12.15 12.04
CA GLY A 307 10.08 -11.56 13.33
C GLY A 307 11.10 -10.58 13.95
N TRP A 308 12.10 -10.14 13.18
CA TRP A 308 13.09 -9.13 13.56
C TRP A 308 13.26 -8.11 12.45
N PHE A 309 13.47 -6.84 12.79
CA PHE A 309 14.02 -5.89 11.82
C PHE A 309 15.52 -6.16 11.65
N VAL A 310 15.99 -6.00 10.41
CA VAL A 310 17.39 -6.18 10.05
C VAL A 310 17.82 -4.96 9.26
N GLN A 311 18.76 -4.20 9.80
CA GLN A 311 19.28 -2.96 9.23
C GLN A 311 20.81 -2.99 9.27
N HIS A 312 21.47 -2.20 8.43
CA HIS A 312 22.93 -2.02 8.46
C HIS A 312 23.26 -0.53 8.51
N ILE A 313 24.33 -0.18 9.22
CA ILE A 313 24.93 1.17 9.25
C ILE A 313 26.46 1.01 9.26
N GLY A 314 27.18 1.65 8.35
CA GLY A 314 28.65 1.50 8.26
C GLY A 314 29.11 0.03 8.20
N GLY A 315 28.35 -0.84 7.50
CA GLY A 315 28.58 -2.29 7.47
C GLY A 315 28.24 -3.06 8.77
N THR A 316 27.92 -2.38 9.87
CA THR A 316 27.52 -3.00 11.15
C THR A 316 26.05 -3.43 11.09
N LYS A 317 25.76 -4.70 11.41
CA LYS A 317 24.40 -5.22 11.45
C LYS A 317 23.67 -4.79 12.72
N LEU A 318 22.45 -4.32 12.54
CA LEU A 318 21.53 -3.96 13.60
C LEU A 318 20.33 -4.93 13.57
N LEU A 319 20.11 -5.59 14.70
CA LEU A 319 18.94 -6.45 14.92
C LEU A 319 18.05 -5.81 15.96
N TRP A 320 16.80 -5.53 15.59
CA TRP A 320 15.97 -4.76 16.50
C TRP A 320 14.50 -5.07 16.35
N HIS A 321 13.75 -4.69 17.37
CA HIS A 321 12.31 -4.69 17.31
C HIS A 321 11.77 -3.60 18.23
N TYR A 322 10.65 -3.01 17.85
CA TYR A 322 9.94 -2.04 18.67
C TYR A 322 8.48 -2.47 18.87
N GLY A 323 7.79 -1.83 19.79
CA GLY A 323 6.37 -1.98 19.91
C GLY A 323 5.74 -0.80 20.60
N TRP A 324 4.52 -0.46 20.19
CA TRP A 324 3.69 0.47 20.91
C TRP A 324 2.22 0.12 20.68
N GLU A 325 1.41 0.58 21.62
CA GLU A 325 -0.02 0.80 21.53
C GLU A 325 -0.26 2.04 22.40
N ILE A 326 -1.37 2.74 22.22
CA ILE A 326 -1.68 3.89 23.08
C ILE A 326 -1.46 3.49 24.53
N SER A 327 -0.58 4.22 25.23
CA SER A 327 -0.19 4.07 26.64
C SER A 327 1.01 3.22 27.03
N TYR A 328 1.74 2.60 26.10
CA TYR A 328 2.98 1.90 26.41
C TYR A 328 3.81 1.62 25.17
N SER A 329 5.12 1.48 25.36
CA SER A 329 6.03 1.21 24.26
C SER A 329 7.32 0.55 24.74
N ALA A 330 7.98 -0.11 23.79
CA ALA A 330 9.15 -0.95 24.04
C ALA A 330 10.09 -0.93 22.84
N LEU A 331 11.38 -1.04 23.10
CA LEU A 331 12.45 -1.14 22.11
C LEU A 331 13.50 -2.15 22.59
N ILE A 332 13.94 -3.01 21.67
CA ILE A 332 15.16 -3.81 21.80
C ILE A 332 16.02 -3.57 20.57
N LEU A 333 17.31 -3.33 20.77
CA LEU A 333 18.30 -3.11 19.71
C LEU A 333 19.58 -3.84 20.07
N LYS A 334 19.96 -4.80 19.25
CA LYS A 334 21.17 -5.62 19.37
C LYS A 334 22.14 -5.30 18.24
N VAL A 335 23.42 -5.26 18.59
CA VAL A 335 24.55 -5.15 17.66
C VAL A 335 25.41 -6.42 17.84
N PRO A 336 25.15 -7.49 17.07
CA PRO A 336 25.78 -8.79 17.27
C PRO A 336 27.30 -8.77 17.21
N GLU A 337 27.88 -7.98 16.31
CA GLU A 337 29.33 -7.87 16.10
C GLU A 337 30.08 -7.30 17.31
N GLU A 338 29.38 -6.53 18.15
CA GLU A 338 29.93 -5.89 19.35
C GLU A 338 29.43 -6.56 20.65
N ASP A 339 28.67 -7.65 20.51
CA ASP A 339 27.97 -8.38 21.59
C ASP A 339 27.29 -7.46 22.62
N VAL A 340 26.53 -6.48 22.11
CA VAL A 340 25.87 -5.47 22.94
C VAL A 340 24.42 -5.27 22.55
N THR A 341 23.55 -5.17 23.56
CA THR A 341 22.10 -5.02 23.41
C THR A 341 21.57 -3.91 24.32
N LEU A 342 20.71 -3.06 23.76
CA LEU A 342 19.89 -2.10 24.48
C LEU A 342 18.46 -2.65 24.62
N VAL A 343 17.89 -2.52 25.82
CA VAL A 343 16.47 -2.74 26.08
C VAL A 343 15.89 -1.50 26.76
N VAL A 344 14.77 -0.96 26.25
CA VAL A 344 14.08 0.20 26.85
C VAL A 344 12.57 -0.01 26.84
N PHE A 345 11.91 0.19 27.98
CA PHE A 345 10.46 0.12 28.14
C PHE A 345 9.89 1.39 28.76
N SER A 346 8.68 1.78 28.35
CA SER A 346 7.98 2.91 28.95
C SER A 346 6.48 2.69 29.10
N ASN A 347 5.89 3.39 30.06
CA ASN A 347 4.45 3.37 30.36
C ASN A 347 3.67 4.47 29.60
N THR A 348 4.15 4.82 28.41
CA THR A 348 3.48 5.64 27.39
C THR A 348 3.91 5.14 26.01
N ASP A 349 3.25 5.52 24.93
CA ASP A 349 3.63 5.16 23.56
C ASP A 349 4.75 6.01 22.96
N TYR A 350 5.19 7.05 23.68
CA TYR A 350 6.12 8.07 23.19
C TYR A 350 7.58 7.63 23.04
N LEU A 351 7.98 6.43 23.52
CA LEU A 351 9.28 5.84 23.17
C LEU A 351 9.34 5.45 21.68
N SER A 352 8.20 5.19 21.03
CA SER A 352 8.16 4.57 19.69
C SER A 352 7.20 5.21 18.70
N ARG A 353 5.95 5.53 19.08
CA ARG A 353 4.93 6.08 18.16
C ARG A 353 5.41 7.32 17.39
N PRO A 354 6.07 8.31 18.02
CA PRO A 354 6.46 9.56 17.34
C PRO A 354 7.42 9.32 16.15
N PHE A 355 8.21 8.25 16.19
CA PHE A 355 9.37 8.03 15.34
C PHE A 355 9.13 7.13 14.12
N GLY A 356 7.91 6.61 13.93
CA GLY A 356 7.56 5.87 12.71
C GLY A 356 8.36 4.59 12.49
N LEU A 357 8.82 3.93 13.55
CA LEU A 357 9.74 2.77 13.47
C LEU A 357 9.22 1.59 12.63
N GLY A 358 7.90 1.52 12.35
CA GLY A 358 7.31 0.49 11.49
C GLY A 358 7.75 0.52 10.03
N PHE A 359 8.34 1.63 9.58
CA PHE A 359 8.95 1.72 8.26
C PHE A 359 10.29 0.99 8.16
N GLY A 360 10.82 0.47 9.27
CA GLY A 360 12.03 -0.35 9.28
C GLY A 360 13.32 0.45 9.31
N ASP A 361 13.32 1.58 10.02
CA ASP A 361 14.52 2.35 10.32
C ASP A 361 14.58 2.70 11.82
N VAL A 362 15.54 2.09 12.54
CA VAL A 362 15.73 2.29 13.98
C VAL A 362 16.35 3.66 14.29
N LEU A 363 17.05 4.26 13.32
CA LEU A 363 17.79 5.51 13.48
C LEU A 363 16.87 6.73 13.59
N ASN A 364 15.56 6.54 13.41
CA ASN A 364 14.56 7.55 13.77
C ASN A 364 14.34 7.65 15.29
N SER A 365 14.78 6.67 16.09
CA SER A 365 14.67 6.70 17.55
C SER A 365 15.85 7.43 18.18
N PRO A 366 15.64 8.52 18.95
CA PRO A 366 16.73 9.22 19.63
C PRO A 366 17.44 8.31 20.65
N PHE A 367 16.69 7.38 21.29
CA PHE A 367 17.24 6.40 22.22
C PHE A 367 18.20 5.42 21.54
N ALA A 368 17.88 4.99 20.31
CA ALA A 368 18.74 4.10 19.53
C ALA A 368 19.99 4.81 19.02
N VAL A 369 19.84 6.03 18.49
CA VAL A 369 20.96 6.85 18.01
C VAL A 369 21.93 7.14 19.15
N GLU A 370 21.43 7.52 20.32
CA GLU A 370 22.26 7.79 21.49
C GLU A 370 23.00 6.54 21.98
N PHE A 371 22.36 5.37 21.96
CA PHE A 371 23.02 4.10 22.29
C PHE A 371 24.14 3.75 21.30
N LEU A 372 23.86 3.87 19.99
CA LEU A 372 24.86 3.60 18.95
C LEU A 372 26.05 4.57 19.07
N LYS A 373 25.79 5.86 19.30
CA LYS A 373 26.81 6.90 19.45
C LYS A 373 27.67 6.70 20.69
N THR A 374 27.05 6.49 21.84
CA THR A 374 27.73 6.55 23.15
C THR A 374 28.30 5.20 23.58
N ILE A 375 27.69 4.08 23.18
CA ILE A 375 28.09 2.73 23.63
C ILE A 375 28.79 1.94 22.53
N VAL A 376 28.27 1.96 21.30
CA VAL A 376 28.68 1.04 20.23
C VAL A 376 29.82 1.61 19.39
N PHE A 377 29.68 2.86 18.94
CA PHE A 377 30.61 3.49 17.99
C PHE A 377 31.60 4.45 18.66
N LYS A 378 31.64 4.51 20.00
CA LYS A 378 32.54 5.39 20.75
C LYS A 378 34.02 5.29 20.33
N ASP A 379 34.46 4.09 19.95
CA ASP A 379 35.85 3.78 19.59
C ASP A 379 36.01 3.52 18.07
N LYS A 380 34.93 3.58 17.28
CA LYS A 380 34.98 3.36 15.82
C LYS A 380 35.43 4.58 15.04
N PHE A 381 35.36 5.77 15.65
CA PHE A 381 35.73 7.03 15.02
C PHE A 381 37.14 7.44 15.46
N THR A 382 37.88 8.08 14.55
CA THR A 382 39.24 8.60 14.85
C THR A 382 39.22 9.69 15.92
N GLU A 383 38.04 10.26 16.21
CA GLU A 383 37.78 11.26 17.24
C GLU A 383 36.50 10.87 17.98
N PRO A 384 36.35 11.14 19.29
CA PRO A 384 35.10 10.88 20.01
C PRO A 384 33.92 11.56 19.33
N ALA A 385 32.78 10.87 19.21
CA ALA A 385 31.58 11.48 18.63
C ALA A 385 31.19 12.75 19.41
N PRO A 386 31.13 13.93 18.77
CA PRO A 386 30.93 15.18 19.47
C PRO A 386 29.53 15.21 20.12
N GLN A 387 29.47 15.71 21.35
CA GLN A 387 28.20 15.97 22.01
C GLN A 387 27.65 17.28 21.48
N VAL A 388 26.54 17.22 20.76
CA VAL A 388 25.90 18.42 20.22
C VAL A 388 24.94 18.99 21.26
N ASP A 389 25.25 20.16 21.79
CA ASP A 389 24.27 20.94 22.54
C ASP A 389 23.26 21.54 21.56
N TRP A 390 22.12 20.86 21.36
CA TRP A 390 21.05 21.33 20.48
C TRP A 390 20.43 22.67 20.91
N GLN A 391 20.77 23.19 22.10
CA GLN A 391 20.36 24.50 22.59
C GLN A 391 21.35 25.63 22.21
N SER A 392 22.59 25.32 21.82
CA SER A 392 23.62 26.31 21.46
C SER A 392 23.30 27.07 20.17
N LYS A 393 24.15 28.01 19.74
CA LYS A 393 23.87 28.78 18.51
C LYS A 393 23.91 27.89 17.27
N THR A 394 23.19 28.26 16.23
CA THR A 394 23.14 27.49 14.97
C THR A 394 24.54 27.31 14.40
N GLU A 395 25.37 28.36 14.44
CA GLU A 395 26.75 28.34 13.95
C GLU A 395 27.62 27.32 14.71
N ASP A 396 27.46 27.23 16.03
CA ASP A 396 28.17 26.26 16.86
C ASP A 396 27.77 24.84 16.44
N ILE A 397 26.48 24.57 16.26
CA ILE A 397 25.98 23.25 15.85
C ILE A 397 26.50 22.88 14.45
N VAL A 398 26.43 23.80 13.49
CA VAL A 398 26.91 23.59 12.12
C VAL A 398 28.41 23.28 12.12
N SER A 399 29.21 23.98 12.91
CA SER A 399 30.65 23.73 13.01
C SER A 399 30.97 22.30 13.45
N HIS A 400 30.16 21.69 14.33
CA HIS A 400 30.35 20.28 14.70
C HIS A 400 30.18 19.32 13.52
N PHE A 401 29.29 19.62 12.57
CA PHE A 401 29.12 18.81 11.36
C PHE A 401 30.26 18.98 10.37
N GLU A 402 30.79 20.21 10.23
CA GLU A 402 31.92 20.52 9.36
C GLU A 402 33.23 19.87 9.85
N GLN A 403 33.39 19.74 11.16
CA GLN A 403 34.57 19.14 11.80
C GLN A 403 34.61 17.62 11.69
N ALA A 404 33.45 16.94 11.56
CA ALA A 404 33.41 15.49 11.37
C ALA A 404 34.04 15.13 10.02
N LYS A 405 35.14 14.37 10.00
CA LYS A 405 35.79 13.91 8.76
C LYS A 405 35.32 12.53 8.31
N ASP A 406 34.95 11.69 9.26
CA ASP A 406 34.50 10.32 9.03
C ASP A 406 33.07 10.28 8.44
N ALA A 407 32.86 9.47 7.40
CA ALA A 407 31.58 9.41 6.68
C ALA A 407 30.47 8.75 7.51
N ASP A 408 30.79 7.74 8.31
CA ASP A 408 29.84 7.06 9.19
C ASP A 408 29.47 7.96 10.37
N LEU A 409 30.43 8.74 10.89
CA LEU A 409 30.17 9.76 11.91
C LEU A 409 29.23 10.85 11.38
N LYS A 410 29.45 11.34 10.16
CA LYS A 410 28.55 12.32 9.51
C LYS A 410 27.13 11.78 9.38
N GLU A 411 26.97 10.52 8.95
CA GLU A 411 25.66 9.89 8.86
C GLU A 411 25.02 9.75 10.25
N LEU A 412 25.78 9.35 11.28
CA LEU A 412 25.25 9.25 12.63
C LEU A 412 24.80 10.61 13.19
N LEU A 413 25.59 11.67 13.00
CA LEU A 413 25.22 13.03 13.40
C LEU A 413 24.00 13.54 12.62
N LYS A 414 23.90 13.21 11.33
CA LYS A 414 22.70 13.49 10.51
C LYS A 414 21.48 12.83 11.13
N ARG A 415 21.58 11.56 11.54
CA ARG A 415 20.50 10.82 12.20
C ARG A 415 20.15 11.39 13.58
N GLU A 416 21.13 11.88 14.32
CA GLU A 416 20.89 12.58 15.58
C GLU A 416 20.08 13.86 15.39
N LEU A 417 20.46 14.71 14.43
CA LEU A 417 19.69 15.92 14.07
C LEU A 417 18.26 15.56 13.67
N ILE A 418 18.10 14.55 12.81
CA ILE A 418 16.81 14.04 12.34
C ILE A 418 15.93 13.60 13.51
N SER A 419 16.46 12.79 14.44
CA SER A 419 15.69 12.30 15.57
C SER A 419 15.28 13.42 16.53
N ASN A 420 16.16 14.42 16.73
CA ASN A 420 15.86 15.63 17.52
C ASN A 420 14.82 16.52 16.85
N LEU A 421 14.88 16.67 15.53
CA LEU A 421 13.87 17.40 14.75
C LEU A 421 12.50 16.73 14.91
N MET A 422 12.44 15.41 14.72
CA MET A 422 11.20 14.64 14.89
C MET A 422 10.64 14.75 16.31
N LEU A 423 11.50 14.64 17.32
CA LEU A 423 11.11 14.83 18.72
C LEU A 423 10.47 16.19 18.95
N ASN A 424 11.12 17.28 18.54
CA ASN A 424 10.61 18.64 18.78
C ASN A 424 9.32 18.93 17.99
N HIS A 425 9.21 18.39 16.77
CA HIS A 425 7.98 18.46 15.99
C HIS A 425 6.82 17.77 16.72
N GLN A 426 7.03 16.54 17.21
CA GLN A 426 6.01 15.74 17.89
C GLN A 426 5.58 16.37 19.23
N MET A 427 6.49 17.10 19.87
CA MET A 427 6.22 17.87 21.09
C MET A 427 5.71 19.30 20.81
N GLN A 428 5.32 19.60 19.57
CA GLN A 428 4.73 20.88 19.14
C GLN A 428 5.63 22.10 19.45
N ARG A 429 6.96 21.93 19.48
CA ARG A 429 7.94 22.98 19.79
C ARG A 429 8.38 23.72 18.51
N LYS A 430 7.45 24.49 17.92
CA LYS A 430 7.59 25.12 16.60
C LYS A 430 8.92 25.83 16.36
N GLU A 431 9.35 26.71 17.28
CA GLU A 431 10.62 27.45 17.14
C GLU A 431 11.86 26.55 17.09
N LYS A 432 11.91 25.51 17.94
CA LYS A 432 13.02 24.54 17.92
C LYS A 432 13.01 23.71 16.64
N THR A 433 11.83 23.27 16.20
CA THR A 433 11.67 22.56 14.92
C THR A 433 12.16 23.40 13.76
N LYS A 434 11.79 24.68 13.70
CA LYS A 434 12.24 25.62 12.67
C LYS A 434 13.75 25.80 12.68
N LYS A 435 14.36 26.01 13.85
CA LYS A 435 15.82 26.10 14.01
C LYS A 435 16.54 24.83 13.52
N LEU A 436 16.09 23.65 13.95
CA LEU A 436 16.71 22.38 13.56
C LEU A 436 16.54 22.10 12.06
N MET A 437 15.41 22.51 11.47
CA MET A 437 15.21 22.44 10.02
C MET A 437 16.15 23.37 9.26
N GLN A 438 16.41 24.58 9.77
CA GLN A 438 17.38 25.50 9.19
C GLN A 438 18.79 24.91 9.20
N ILE A 439 19.20 24.29 10.32
CA ILE A 439 20.47 23.57 10.42
C ILE A 439 20.52 22.41 9.42
N TYR A 440 19.44 21.61 9.33
CA TYR A 440 19.36 20.50 8.39
C TYR A 440 19.57 20.96 6.94
N LYS A 441 18.91 22.05 6.54
CA LYS A 441 19.11 22.69 5.24
C LYS A 441 20.58 23.10 5.07
N GLN A 442 21.13 23.90 5.97
CA GLN A 442 22.50 24.40 5.86
C GLN A 442 23.57 23.30 5.75
N VAL A 443 23.41 22.19 6.48
CA VAL A 443 24.42 21.12 6.54
C VAL A 443 24.25 20.07 5.45
N PHE A 444 23.01 19.71 5.12
CA PHE A 444 22.73 18.50 4.35
C PHE A 444 22.07 18.72 2.99
N THR A 445 21.55 19.91 2.70
CA THR A 445 21.03 20.19 1.35
C THR A 445 22.16 20.75 0.49
N ARG A 446 22.46 20.07 -0.61
CA ARG A 446 23.23 20.65 -1.73
C ARG A 446 22.27 21.39 -2.66
N ASP A 447 22.75 22.41 -3.36
CA ASP A 447 21.98 23.03 -4.45
C ASP A 447 21.69 21.97 -5.51
N GLU A 448 20.43 21.55 -5.59
CA GLU A 448 19.95 20.46 -6.46
C GLU A 448 20.07 20.78 -7.95
N PHE A 449 20.26 22.07 -8.25
CA PHE A 449 20.37 22.59 -9.60
C PHE A 449 21.81 22.82 -10.04
N GLU A 450 22.85 22.47 -9.28
CA GLU A 450 24.24 22.53 -9.81
C GLU A 450 24.37 21.72 -11.12
N ASP A 451 23.70 20.56 -11.20
CA ASP A 451 23.65 19.72 -12.42
C ASP A 451 22.81 20.35 -13.55
N PHE A 452 22.05 21.40 -13.28
CA PHE A 452 21.06 22.03 -14.17
C PHE A 452 21.25 23.54 -14.36
N GLU A 453 22.25 24.16 -13.73
CA GLU A 453 22.43 25.61 -13.65
C GLU A 453 22.53 26.27 -15.04
N ASN A 454 23.00 25.51 -16.03
CA ASN A 454 23.20 25.98 -17.40
C ASN A 454 22.01 25.71 -18.33
N LEU A 455 20.94 25.07 -17.86
CA LEU A 455 19.77 24.75 -18.69
C LEU A 455 18.75 25.90 -18.66
N PRO A 456 18.23 26.37 -19.82
CA PRO A 456 17.19 27.38 -19.86
C PRO A 456 15.91 26.91 -19.16
N VAL A 457 15.40 27.71 -18.22
CA VAL A 457 14.13 27.42 -17.53
C VAL A 457 12.96 27.92 -18.37
N ILE A 458 12.03 27.03 -18.72
CA ILE A 458 10.80 27.35 -19.46
C ILE A 458 9.73 27.89 -18.51
N ALA A 459 9.49 27.16 -17.41
CA ALA A 459 8.51 27.51 -16.40
C ALA A 459 8.88 26.85 -15.06
N ALA A 460 8.53 27.49 -13.95
CA ALA A 460 8.80 26.97 -12.62
C ALA A 460 7.67 27.29 -11.65
N ILE A 461 7.36 26.34 -10.78
CA ILE A 461 6.56 26.52 -9.59
C ILE A 461 7.37 25.95 -8.44
N ASP A 462 8.05 26.83 -7.72
CA ASP A 462 8.96 26.48 -6.64
C ASP A 462 8.31 26.69 -5.27
N ASN A 463 8.85 25.99 -4.28
CA ASN A 463 8.65 26.25 -2.86
C ASN A 463 7.17 26.35 -2.49
N VAL A 464 6.40 25.33 -2.91
CA VAL A 464 4.95 25.27 -2.67
C VAL A 464 4.69 24.79 -1.24
N THR A 465 3.95 25.59 -0.48
CA THR A 465 3.56 25.30 0.91
C THR A 465 2.18 24.65 0.96
N ASP A 466 1.72 24.21 2.14
CA ASP A 466 0.47 23.44 2.31
C ASP A 466 -0.76 24.13 1.70
N ASP A 467 -1.69 23.30 1.21
CA ASP A 467 -2.97 23.69 0.61
C ASP A 467 -2.89 24.66 -0.57
N GLN A 468 -1.74 24.74 -1.21
CA GLN A 468 -1.57 25.59 -2.38
C GLN A 468 -1.85 24.84 -3.67
N TYR A 469 -2.60 25.50 -4.55
CA TYR A 469 -2.68 25.20 -5.96
C TYR A 469 -2.10 26.38 -6.73
N LYS A 470 -0.92 26.19 -7.33
CA LYS A 470 -0.24 27.21 -8.14
C LYS A 470 -0.31 26.83 -9.60
N MET A 471 -0.37 27.83 -10.46
CA MET A 471 -0.42 27.67 -11.92
C MET A 471 0.34 28.81 -12.60
N VAL A 472 1.11 28.49 -13.63
CA VAL A 472 1.86 29.44 -14.45
C VAL A 472 1.64 29.07 -15.92
N GLU A 473 1.29 30.05 -16.73
CA GLU A 473 1.19 29.88 -18.19
C GLU A 473 2.56 30.10 -18.84
N PHE A 474 2.87 29.31 -19.87
CA PHE A 474 4.07 29.44 -20.68
C PHE A 474 3.77 29.13 -22.14
N GLU A 475 4.58 29.68 -23.03
CA GLU A 475 4.45 29.52 -24.47
C GLU A 475 5.71 28.90 -25.05
N LEU A 476 5.53 27.98 -25.99
CA LEU A 476 6.60 27.38 -26.78
C LEU A 476 6.39 27.78 -28.24
N THR A 477 7.37 28.42 -28.86
CA THR A 477 7.29 28.86 -30.25
C THR A 477 7.58 27.74 -31.25
N GLU A 478 8.20 26.66 -30.80
CA GLU A 478 8.54 25.47 -31.57
C GLU A 478 8.40 24.21 -30.69
N ASP A 479 8.43 23.04 -31.32
CA ASP A 479 8.42 21.76 -30.61
C ASP A 479 9.67 21.66 -29.73
N THR A 480 9.47 21.67 -28.41
CA THR A 480 10.55 21.81 -27.44
C THR A 480 10.67 20.55 -26.61
N ALA A 481 11.89 20.05 -26.45
CA ALA A 481 12.15 18.97 -25.51
C ALA A 481 12.31 19.54 -24.10
N VAL A 482 11.36 19.20 -23.25
CA VAL A 482 11.19 19.73 -21.92
C VAL A 482 11.60 18.68 -20.90
N ARG A 483 12.65 18.95 -20.13
CA ARG A 483 12.95 18.19 -18.92
C ARG A 483 12.05 18.67 -17.79
N VAL A 484 11.19 17.78 -17.31
CA VAL A 484 10.33 17.96 -16.15
C VAL A 484 11.04 17.42 -14.92
N TYR A 485 11.37 18.33 -14.01
CA TYR A 485 11.88 18.01 -12.68
C TYR A 485 10.80 18.33 -11.65
N ALA A 486 10.39 17.37 -10.82
CA ALA A 486 9.35 17.58 -9.81
C ALA A 486 9.61 16.79 -8.54
N ILE A 487 9.34 17.39 -7.39
CA ILE A 487 9.33 16.70 -6.10
C ILE A 487 7.99 16.96 -5.43
N GLY A 488 7.37 15.88 -4.93
CA GLY A 488 6.11 15.91 -4.19
C GLY A 488 5.94 14.72 -3.24
N GLU A 489 4.71 14.52 -2.77
CA GLU A 489 4.36 13.49 -1.80
C GLU A 489 3.57 12.37 -2.47
N GLY A 490 3.93 11.11 -2.20
CA GLY A 490 3.10 9.98 -2.58
C GLY A 490 3.37 8.70 -1.78
N THR A 491 2.32 7.91 -1.56
CA THR A 491 2.41 6.61 -0.89
C THR A 491 1.72 5.53 -1.71
N GLY A 492 2.44 4.43 -1.98
CA GLY A 492 1.95 3.37 -2.87
C GLY A 492 1.77 3.90 -4.30
N ASN A 493 0.55 3.83 -4.82
CA ASN A 493 0.21 4.32 -6.17
C ASN A 493 -0.48 5.70 -6.16
N LEU A 494 -0.60 6.34 -5.00
CA LEU A 494 -1.27 7.64 -4.85
C LEU A 494 -0.23 8.75 -4.67
N MET A 495 -0.44 9.86 -5.37
CA MET A 495 0.23 11.14 -5.11
C MET A 495 -0.72 12.05 -4.33
N PHE A 496 -0.18 12.79 -3.38
CA PHE A 496 -0.87 13.81 -2.60
C PHE A 496 -0.42 15.20 -3.09
N ASP A 497 0.89 15.38 -3.24
CA ASP A 497 1.48 16.59 -3.82
C ASP A 497 2.11 16.28 -5.17
N TYR A 498 1.71 16.97 -6.22
CA TYR A 498 2.14 16.66 -7.57
C TYR A 498 1.91 17.82 -8.55
N GLY A 499 2.68 17.78 -9.64
CA GLY A 499 2.58 18.73 -10.75
C GLY A 499 2.03 18.11 -12.03
N GLY A 500 1.59 18.98 -12.94
CA GLY A 500 1.09 18.61 -14.25
C GLY A 500 1.16 19.77 -15.25
N ILE A 501 0.98 19.45 -16.53
CA ILE A 501 1.00 20.39 -17.65
C ILE A 501 -0.29 20.19 -18.43
N GLU A 502 -1.02 21.26 -18.70
CA GLU A 502 -2.24 21.25 -19.49
C GLU A 502 -2.15 22.23 -20.66
N ASN A 503 -2.82 21.92 -21.76
CA ASN A 503 -2.92 22.84 -22.88
C ASN A 503 -3.83 24.02 -22.48
N ALA A 504 -3.34 25.25 -22.64
CA ALA A 504 -4.01 26.42 -22.08
C ALA A 504 -5.41 26.64 -22.66
N HIS A 505 -5.58 26.37 -23.96
CA HIS A 505 -6.82 26.60 -24.72
C HIS A 505 -7.88 25.51 -24.50
N THR A 506 -7.47 24.24 -24.51
CA THR A 506 -8.40 23.10 -24.41
C THR A 506 -8.65 22.64 -22.98
N GLY A 507 -7.76 22.99 -22.04
CA GLY A 507 -7.76 22.44 -20.68
C GLY A 507 -7.39 20.95 -20.63
N GLN A 508 -6.94 20.37 -21.75
CA GLN A 508 -6.53 18.98 -21.79
C GLN A 508 -5.22 18.78 -21.03
N LEU A 509 -5.20 17.84 -20.08
CA LEU A 509 -4.00 17.40 -19.39
C LEU A 509 -3.04 16.73 -20.39
N VAL A 510 -1.87 17.33 -20.58
CA VAL A 510 -0.81 16.88 -21.49
C VAL A 510 0.17 15.96 -20.75
N TRP A 511 0.43 16.26 -19.48
CA TRP A 511 1.36 15.50 -18.65
C TRP A 511 1.03 15.63 -17.16
N GLU A 512 1.29 14.60 -16.35
CA GLU A 512 1.08 14.61 -14.89
C GLU A 512 2.08 13.71 -14.15
N MET A 513 2.49 14.13 -12.96
CA MET A 513 3.35 13.37 -12.06
C MET A 513 2.54 12.24 -11.37
N TYR A 514 2.88 10.99 -11.67
CA TYR A 514 2.29 9.81 -11.00
C TYR A 514 3.30 9.09 -10.10
N ALA A 515 2.80 8.49 -9.01
CA ALA A 515 3.61 7.75 -8.05
C ALA A 515 4.39 6.57 -8.66
N ILE A 516 3.86 5.97 -9.72
CA ILE A 516 4.55 4.88 -10.43
C ILE A 516 5.75 5.39 -11.25
N PHE A 517 5.83 6.70 -11.54
CA PHE A 517 6.89 7.31 -12.33
C PHE A 517 8.03 7.88 -11.49
N THR A 518 7.82 8.00 -10.18
CA THR A 518 8.72 8.69 -9.26
C THR A 518 9.68 7.74 -8.56
N GLU A 519 10.76 8.32 -8.04
CA GLU A 519 11.78 7.72 -7.19
C GLU A 519 11.67 8.30 -5.78
N HIS A 520 12.42 7.76 -4.81
CA HIS A 520 12.47 8.32 -3.47
C HIS A 520 13.28 9.62 -3.47
N ALA A 521 12.70 10.74 -3.02
CA ALA A 521 13.37 12.04 -3.05
C ALA A 521 14.29 12.32 -1.83
N GLY A 522 14.60 11.29 -1.05
CA GLY A 522 15.28 11.46 0.23
C GLY A 522 14.34 11.77 1.39
N GLY A 523 14.88 11.76 2.62
CA GLY A 523 14.09 11.97 3.83
C GLY A 523 12.96 10.97 4.06
N ALA A 524 11.73 11.45 4.19
CA ALA A 524 10.58 10.61 4.51
C ALA A 524 10.23 9.64 3.38
N SER A 525 9.80 8.42 3.72
CA SER A 525 9.44 7.37 2.76
C SER A 525 8.37 7.77 1.73
N LYS A 526 7.63 8.85 2.00
CA LYS A 526 6.56 9.41 1.17
C LYS A 526 7.05 10.49 0.18
N ASN A 527 8.31 10.89 0.25
CA ASN A 527 8.88 11.89 -0.65
C ASN A 527 9.16 11.25 -1.99
N ARG A 528 8.71 11.91 -3.06
CA ARG A 528 8.71 11.39 -4.42
C ARG A 528 9.35 12.39 -5.36
N LYS A 529 10.34 11.93 -6.13
CA LYS A 529 11.07 12.71 -7.11
C LYS A 529 10.76 12.19 -8.51
N LEU A 530 10.65 13.09 -9.47
CA LEU A 530 10.56 12.79 -10.88
C LEU A 530 11.57 13.65 -11.62
N ASP A 531 12.31 13.01 -12.52
CA ASP A 531 13.18 13.68 -13.47
C ASP A 531 13.03 12.98 -14.83
N ARG A 532 12.43 13.67 -15.82
CA ARG A 532 12.15 13.09 -17.14
C ARG A 532 12.14 14.14 -18.24
N VAL A 533 12.56 13.74 -19.44
CA VAL A 533 12.37 14.54 -20.65
C VAL A 533 11.06 14.13 -21.35
N ILE A 534 10.25 15.11 -21.71
CA ILE A 534 9.06 15.00 -22.58
C ILE A 534 9.22 15.97 -23.76
N LEU A 535 8.48 15.81 -24.86
CA LEU A 535 8.38 16.85 -25.89
C LEU A 535 7.01 17.49 -25.79
N LEU A 536 7.01 18.82 -25.81
CA LEU A 536 5.80 19.60 -25.92
C LEU A 536 5.81 20.30 -27.29
N PRO A 537 4.77 20.10 -28.12
CA PRO A 537 4.63 20.84 -29.35
C PRO A 537 4.59 22.35 -29.13
N ALA A 538 4.87 23.12 -30.18
CA ALA A 538 4.63 24.56 -30.16
C ALA A 538 3.19 24.88 -29.69
N GLY A 539 3.05 25.84 -28.79
CA GLY A 539 1.75 26.24 -28.26
C GLY A 539 1.81 26.81 -26.84
N THR A 540 0.63 27.15 -26.33
CA THR A 540 0.45 27.73 -25.00
C THR A 540 -0.03 26.67 -24.01
N TYR A 541 0.65 26.60 -22.85
CA TYR A 541 0.43 25.59 -21.81
C TYR A 541 0.33 26.23 -20.43
N ARG A 542 -0.31 25.53 -19.50
CA ARG A 542 -0.36 25.88 -18.08
C ARG A 542 0.35 24.79 -17.28
N LEU A 543 1.45 25.14 -16.63
CA LEU A 543 2.10 24.34 -15.61
C LEU A 543 1.32 24.53 -14.31
N HIS A 544 1.00 23.44 -13.60
CA HIS A 544 0.35 23.51 -12.30
C HIS A 544 1.02 22.59 -11.29
N TYR A 545 0.89 22.94 -10.01
CA TYR A 545 1.33 22.13 -8.89
C TYR A 545 0.37 22.27 -7.71
N ARG A 546 0.07 21.16 -7.04
CA ARG A 546 -0.85 21.11 -5.90
C ARG A 546 -0.22 20.42 -4.70
N THR A 547 -0.61 20.86 -3.50
CA THR A 547 -0.20 20.29 -2.20
C THR A 547 -1.42 20.02 -1.31
N ASP A 548 -1.28 19.09 -0.38
CA ASP A 548 -2.23 18.84 0.71
C ASP A 548 -1.82 19.49 2.05
N GLU A 549 -2.60 19.26 3.12
CA GLU A 549 -2.44 19.87 4.45
C GLU A 549 -1.24 19.31 5.25
N SER A 550 -0.38 18.45 4.68
CA SER A 550 0.43 17.56 5.50
C SER A 550 1.94 17.66 5.35
N HIS A 551 2.53 17.86 4.16
CA HIS A 551 4.00 17.79 4.02
C HIS A 551 4.53 18.51 2.79
N SER A 552 4.83 19.79 2.93
CA SER A 552 5.28 20.64 1.83
C SER A 552 6.45 21.55 2.21
N PHE A 553 6.87 22.43 1.29
CA PHE A 553 7.99 23.32 1.48
C PHE A 553 7.85 24.15 2.76
N ASP A 554 8.87 24.06 3.62
CA ASP A 554 8.98 24.78 4.90
C ASP A 554 7.89 24.45 5.95
N ASN A 555 7.00 23.47 5.67
CA ASN A 555 6.04 22.91 6.62
C ASN A 555 6.07 21.37 6.65
N TRP A 556 7.25 20.81 6.85
CA TRP A 556 7.47 19.37 6.80
C TRP A 556 6.99 18.66 8.08
N ASN A 557 5.93 17.84 7.98
CA ASN A 557 5.51 16.99 9.11
C ASN A 557 6.44 15.78 9.39
N ARG A 558 7.38 15.52 8.49
CA ARG A 558 8.40 14.46 8.48
C ARG A 558 9.68 15.02 7.86
N LEU A 559 10.69 14.19 7.63
CA LEU A 559 11.91 14.67 6.98
C LEU A 559 11.65 15.18 5.56
N PRO A 560 12.18 16.36 5.20
CA PRO A 560 12.09 16.90 3.85
C PRO A 560 12.85 16.01 2.86
N PRO A 561 12.65 16.17 1.54
CA PRO A 561 13.52 15.58 0.53
C PRO A 561 14.98 16.04 0.74
N ASP A 562 15.94 15.31 0.18
CA ASP A 562 17.38 15.53 0.42
C ASP A 562 17.83 16.96 0.06
N HIS A 563 17.09 17.64 -0.81
CA HIS A 563 17.38 19.00 -1.26
C HIS A 563 16.42 20.07 -0.70
N CYS A 564 15.45 19.67 0.14
CA CYS A 564 14.44 20.56 0.74
C CYS A 564 13.65 21.44 -0.25
N TRP A 565 13.61 21.07 -1.53
CA TRP A 565 12.80 21.72 -2.56
C TRP A 565 11.48 20.97 -2.77
N TRP A 566 10.40 21.70 -3.08
CA TRP A 566 9.08 21.15 -3.33
C TRP A 566 8.40 21.91 -4.46
N GLY A 567 7.96 21.21 -5.50
CA GLY A 567 7.40 21.86 -6.67
C GLY A 567 7.72 21.15 -7.99
N ILE A 568 7.68 21.92 -9.07
CA ILE A 568 7.92 21.46 -10.44
C ILE A 568 8.63 22.55 -11.25
N ARG A 569 9.66 22.15 -12.00
CA ARG A 569 10.39 23.03 -12.91
C ARG A 569 10.58 22.35 -14.27
N LEU A 570 10.44 23.15 -15.32
CA LEU A 570 10.57 22.76 -16.71
C LEU A 570 11.84 23.41 -17.28
N PHE A 571 12.70 22.60 -17.89
CA PHE A 571 13.90 23.07 -18.57
C PHE A 571 13.85 22.75 -20.06
N ASP A 572 14.32 23.67 -20.88
CA ASP A 572 14.59 23.41 -22.28
C ASP A 572 15.90 22.62 -22.39
N VAL A 573 15.81 21.41 -22.91
CA VAL A 573 16.96 20.54 -23.18
C VAL A 573 17.12 20.26 -24.68
N THR A 574 16.41 20.99 -25.53
CA THR A 574 16.38 20.78 -26.99
C THR A 574 17.78 20.81 -27.60
N ALA A 575 18.64 21.73 -27.17
CA ALA A 575 20.02 21.84 -27.64
C ALA A 575 20.95 20.73 -27.10
N SER A 576 20.58 20.07 -26.00
CA SER A 576 21.35 18.97 -25.37
C SER A 576 20.94 17.59 -25.89
N ILE A 577 19.88 17.54 -26.68
CA ILE A 577 19.42 16.34 -27.35
C ILE A 577 20.12 16.31 -28.69
N ASP A 578 20.98 15.32 -28.88
CA ASP A 578 21.65 15.08 -30.15
C ASP A 578 20.59 15.09 -31.26
N GLN A 579 20.79 15.84 -32.35
CA GLN A 579 19.79 16.00 -33.44
C GLN A 579 19.38 14.66 -34.09
N ALA A 580 20.07 13.58 -33.73
CA ALA A 580 19.76 12.20 -34.07
C ALA A 580 18.87 11.46 -33.05
N THR A 581 18.32 12.10 -32.01
CA THR A 581 17.45 11.43 -31.03
C THR A 581 16.11 11.08 -31.67
N PRO A 582 15.87 9.83 -32.08
CA PRO A 582 14.62 9.44 -32.69
C PRO A 582 13.60 9.28 -31.56
N GLY A 583 12.34 9.67 -31.77
CA GLY A 583 11.37 9.32 -30.74
C GLY A 583 10.03 10.02 -30.70
N PHE A 584 9.64 10.87 -31.65
CA PHE A 584 8.27 11.41 -31.63
C PHE A 584 7.52 10.91 -32.85
N TRP A 585 6.27 10.50 -32.63
CA TRP A 585 5.43 10.10 -33.72
C TRP A 585 4.91 11.34 -34.44
N GLU A 586 5.16 11.42 -35.74
CA GLU A 586 4.46 12.37 -36.59
C GLU A 586 2.96 12.12 -36.49
N LYS A 587 2.15 13.17 -36.38
CA LYS A 587 0.67 13.06 -36.38
C LYS A 587 0.14 13.47 -37.75
N ALA A 588 -0.92 12.80 -38.19
CA ALA A 588 -1.64 13.15 -39.42
C ALA A 588 -3.11 13.38 -39.09
N GLN A 589 -3.78 14.23 -39.87
CA GLN A 589 -5.23 14.28 -39.78
C GLN A 589 -5.80 12.94 -40.26
N PRO A 590 -6.79 12.35 -39.58
CA PRO A 590 -7.38 11.07 -39.97
C PRO A 590 -7.68 10.99 -41.46
N GLU A 591 -8.29 12.04 -42.01
CA GLU A 591 -8.75 12.12 -43.40
C GLU A 591 -7.61 12.00 -44.41
N GLU A 592 -6.42 12.54 -44.10
CA GLU A 592 -5.24 12.51 -44.97
C GLU A 592 -4.77 11.07 -45.24
N LEU A 593 -4.96 10.18 -44.26
CA LEU A 593 -4.58 8.78 -44.33
C LEU A 593 -5.80 7.85 -44.51
N GLY A 594 -6.94 8.41 -44.92
CA GLY A 594 -8.15 7.66 -45.26
C GLY A 594 -8.99 7.20 -44.07
N TRP A 595 -8.84 7.83 -42.90
CA TRP A 595 -9.64 7.57 -41.70
C TRP A 595 -10.72 8.64 -41.52
N SER A 596 -11.89 8.23 -41.03
CA SER A 596 -12.98 9.14 -40.63
C SER A 596 -12.79 9.62 -39.20
N SER A 597 -12.53 10.92 -39.01
CA SER A 597 -12.46 11.53 -37.66
C SER A 597 -13.78 11.38 -36.90
N GLU A 598 -14.94 11.46 -37.57
CA GLU A 598 -16.26 11.29 -36.96
C GLU A 598 -16.41 9.91 -36.28
N ILE A 599 -16.07 8.83 -36.99
CA ILE A 599 -16.17 7.47 -36.46
C ILE A 599 -15.15 7.23 -35.34
N LEU A 600 -13.93 7.76 -35.49
CA LEU A 600 -12.88 7.70 -34.47
C LEU A 600 -13.29 8.46 -33.19
N GLU A 601 -13.94 9.62 -33.32
CA GLU A 601 -14.45 10.38 -32.17
C GLU A 601 -15.57 9.61 -31.46
N ALA A 602 -16.48 9.00 -32.22
CA ALA A 602 -17.53 8.14 -31.68
C ALA A 602 -16.99 6.84 -31.04
N LEU A 603 -15.72 6.47 -31.28
CA LEU A 603 -15.06 5.33 -30.65
C LEU A 603 -14.71 5.60 -29.18
N LYS A 604 -14.46 6.86 -28.80
CA LYS A 604 -14.04 7.25 -27.43
C LYS A 604 -15.03 6.78 -26.37
N LEU A 605 -16.33 6.99 -26.59
CA LEU A 605 -17.38 6.57 -25.66
C LEU A 605 -17.43 5.04 -25.50
N GLU A 606 -17.15 4.28 -26.55
CA GLU A 606 -17.10 2.82 -26.45
C GLU A 606 -15.86 2.33 -25.71
N LEU A 607 -14.72 2.99 -25.92
CA LEU A 607 -13.49 2.72 -25.19
C LEU A 607 -13.69 2.93 -23.68
N GLU A 608 -14.32 4.03 -23.28
CA GLU A 608 -14.68 4.33 -21.89
C GLU A 608 -15.62 3.28 -21.28
N LYS A 609 -16.74 2.99 -21.95
CA LYS A 609 -17.72 1.99 -21.50
C LYS A 609 -17.12 0.60 -21.27
N ARG A 610 -16.04 0.28 -22.00
CA ARG A 610 -15.36 -1.02 -21.94
C ARG A 610 -14.17 -1.04 -20.98
N GLY A 611 -13.90 0.06 -20.28
CA GLY A 611 -12.79 0.16 -19.33
C GLY A 611 -11.41 0.20 -20.00
N SER A 612 -11.35 0.66 -21.25
CA SER A 612 -10.10 0.81 -21.99
C SER A 612 -9.21 1.85 -21.30
N ALA A 613 -7.91 1.58 -21.20
CA ALA A 613 -6.94 2.53 -20.63
C ALA A 613 -6.27 3.38 -21.71
N ALA A 614 -6.04 2.81 -22.89
CA ALA A 614 -5.49 3.53 -24.04
C ALA A 614 -5.81 2.82 -25.36
N LEU A 615 -5.98 3.60 -26.43
CA LEU A 615 -5.95 3.15 -27.82
C LEU A 615 -5.04 4.08 -28.62
N MET A 616 -4.19 3.51 -29.47
CA MET A 616 -3.34 4.25 -30.41
C MET A 616 -3.40 3.58 -31.78
N ILE A 617 -3.62 4.36 -32.83
CA ILE A 617 -3.65 3.92 -34.22
C ILE A 617 -2.57 4.70 -34.98
N VAL A 618 -1.68 3.95 -35.62
CA VAL A 618 -0.59 4.48 -36.45
C VAL A 618 -0.78 3.94 -37.85
N THR A 619 -0.81 4.83 -38.86
CA THR A 619 -0.88 4.46 -40.28
C THR A 619 0.25 5.14 -41.03
N GLU A 620 0.94 4.41 -41.89
CA GLU A 620 2.09 4.93 -42.67
C GLU A 620 3.19 5.58 -41.79
N GLY A 621 3.36 5.09 -40.56
CA GLY A 621 4.32 5.64 -39.60
C GLY A 621 3.87 6.90 -38.88
N LYS A 622 2.62 7.37 -39.11
CA LYS A 622 2.05 8.56 -38.47
C LYS A 622 0.88 8.19 -37.55
N VAL A 623 0.72 8.88 -36.44
CA VAL A 623 -0.44 8.72 -35.55
C VAL A 623 -1.67 9.33 -36.21
N VAL A 624 -2.71 8.52 -36.36
CA VAL A 624 -4.03 8.98 -36.85
C VAL A 624 -5.06 9.07 -35.72
N PHE A 625 -4.87 8.34 -34.62
CA PHE A 625 -5.76 8.41 -33.47
C PHE A 625 -5.05 8.03 -32.18
N GLU A 626 -5.27 8.82 -31.14
CA GLU A 626 -4.84 8.55 -29.77
C GLU A 626 -5.97 8.83 -28.81
N TRP A 627 -6.19 7.90 -27.87
CA TRP A 627 -7.16 8.06 -26.81
C TRP A 627 -6.67 7.40 -25.53
N GLY A 628 -6.97 8.02 -24.38
CA GLY A 628 -6.60 7.54 -23.05
C GLY A 628 -5.13 7.77 -22.70
N LYS A 629 -4.61 7.02 -21.73
CA LYS A 629 -3.26 7.18 -21.17
C LYS A 629 -2.22 6.41 -22.00
N THR A 630 -1.95 6.85 -23.23
CA THR A 630 -1.09 6.14 -24.20
C THR A 630 0.38 6.01 -23.77
N THR A 631 0.85 6.92 -22.92
CA THR A 631 2.21 6.95 -22.35
C THR A 631 2.34 6.16 -21.04
N ASN A 632 1.23 5.67 -20.48
CA ASN A 632 1.29 4.96 -19.21
C ASN A 632 1.84 3.54 -19.35
N ASN A 633 2.92 3.28 -18.61
CA ASN A 633 3.47 1.95 -18.45
C ASN A 633 2.54 1.03 -17.67
N ILE A 634 1.99 0.05 -18.37
CA ILE A 634 1.13 -0.99 -17.81
C ILE A 634 1.81 -2.34 -18.10
N PHE A 635 1.61 -3.35 -17.25
CA PHE A 635 2.12 -4.69 -17.56
C PHE A 635 1.54 -5.19 -18.88
N SER A 636 2.43 -5.56 -19.80
CA SER A 636 2.08 -6.01 -21.15
C SER A 636 1.58 -7.46 -21.18
N HIS A 637 1.76 -8.19 -20.06
CA HIS A 637 1.45 -9.60 -19.90
C HIS A 637 2.05 -10.44 -21.04
N SER A 638 1.25 -11.24 -21.74
CA SER A 638 1.71 -12.14 -22.79
C SER A 638 2.16 -11.46 -24.09
N THR A 639 1.90 -10.15 -24.28
CA THR A 639 2.49 -9.43 -25.43
C THR A 639 4.01 -9.37 -25.35
N ARG A 640 4.61 -9.48 -24.15
CA ARG A 640 6.06 -9.60 -23.92
C ARG A 640 6.76 -10.66 -24.77
N LYS A 641 6.03 -11.70 -25.18
CA LYS A 641 6.61 -12.83 -25.92
C LYS A 641 7.06 -12.37 -27.30
N SER A 642 6.23 -11.56 -27.96
CA SER A 642 6.59 -10.91 -29.23
C SER A 642 7.80 -9.97 -29.09
N LEU A 643 7.98 -9.32 -27.93
CA LEU A 643 9.17 -8.50 -27.63
C LEU A 643 10.44 -9.37 -27.51
N LEU A 644 10.36 -10.52 -26.83
CA LEU A 644 11.48 -11.45 -26.76
C LEU A 644 11.78 -12.10 -28.13
N SER A 645 10.75 -12.41 -28.92
CA SER A 645 10.90 -12.94 -30.28
C SER A 645 11.70 -11.99 -31.18
N ALA A 646 11.46 -10.68 -31.05
CA ALA A 646 12.24 -9.65 -31.73
C ALA A 646 13.74 -9.73 -31.39
N LEU A 647 14.08 -9.84 -30.09
CA LEU A 647 15.46 -10.01 -29.64
C LEU A 647 16.08 -11.31 -30.18
N TYR A 648 15.34 -12.43 -30.16
CA TYR A 648 15.86 -13.68 -30.70
C TYR A 648 16.31 -13.53 -32.16
N GLY A 649 15.56 -12.81 -32.99
CA GLY A 649 15.96 -12.59 -34.38
C GLY A 649 17.30 -11.91 -34.54
N ILE A 650 17.55 -10.89 -33.71
CA ILE A 650 18.81 -10.16 -33.68
C ILE A 650 19.96 -11.09 -33.27
N TYR A 651 19.80 -11.82 -32.17
CA TYR A 651 20.88 -12.66 -31.62
C TYR A 651 21.10 -13.96 -32.41
N VAL A 652 20.10 -14.44 -33.16
CA VAL A 652 20.26 -15.52 -34.13
C VAL A 652 21.08 -15.04 -35.32
N ALA A 653 20.81 -13.84 -35.84
CA ALA A 653 21.63 -13.25 -36.92
C ALA A 653 23.07 -12.95 -36.47
N ASP A 654 23.25 -12.53 -35.22
CA ASP A 654 24.59 -12.35 -34.62
C ASP A 654 25.32 -13.68 -34.36
N GLY A 655 24.69 -14.83 -34.64
CA GLY A 655 25.27 -16.17 -34.40
C GLY A 655 25.41 -16.54 -32.92
N LYS A 656 24.77 -15.79 -32.01
CA LYS A 656 24.81 -16.02 -30.55
C LYS A 656 23.79 -17.05 -30.08
N ILE A 657 22.74 -17.28 -30.85
CA ILE A 657 21.71 -18.27 -30.56
C ILE A 657 21.50 -19.15 -31.79
N ASP A 658 21.65 -20.46 -31.63
CA ASP A 658 21.27 -21.45 -32.64
C ASP A 658 19.88 -22.03 -32.30
N THR A 659 18.91 -21.79 -33.18
CA THR A 659 17.53 -22.25 -32.96
C THR A 659 17.34 -23.77 -33.14
N SER A 660 18.34 -24.45 -33.71
CA SER A 660 18.34 -25.89 -33.95
C SER A 660 18.77 -26.71 -32.73
N MET A 661 19.42 -26.08 -31.75
CA MET A 661 19.89 -26.73 -30.54
C MET A 661 18.74 -27.27 -29.71
N THR A 662 18.96 -28.46 -29.13
CA THR A 662 18.01 -29.10 -28.20
C THR A 662 18.18 -28.59 -26.78
N LEU A 663 17.17 -28.79 -25.94
CA LEU A 663 17.26 -28.51 -24.50
C LEU A 663 18.40 -29.30 -23.83
N GLU A 664 18.71 -30.50 -24.33
CA GLU A 664 19.85 -31.31 -23.88
C GLU A 664 21.19 -30.66 -24.20
N GLN A 665 21.40 -30.26 -25.46
CA GLN A 665 22.63 -29.60 -25.90
C GLN A 665 22.87 -28.28 -25.14
N LEU A 666 21.78 -27.58 -24.80
CA LEU A 666 21.81 -26.35 -24.01
C LEU A 666 21.97 -26.62 -22.50
N GLY A 667 21.94 -27.88 -22.04
CA GLY A 667 22.05 -28.23 -20.63
C GLY A 667 20.94 -27.64 -19.77
N ILE A 668 19.73 -27.49 -20.31
CA ILE A 668 18.62 -26.83 -19.61
C ILE A 668 18.17 -27.67 -18.41
N LYS A 669 18.25 -27.02 -17.24
CA LYS A 669 17.83 -27.60 -15.96
C LYS A 669 16.39 -27.21 -15.66
N GLU A 670 15.70 -28.08 -14.93
CA GLU A 670 14.36 -27.82 -14.40
C GLU A 670 14.18 -28.58 -13.08
N LYS A 671 13.33 -28.04 -12.19
CA LYS A 671 12.96 -28.64 -10.91
C LYS A 671 12.28 -29.99 -11.09
N ILE A 672 11.40 -30.11 -12.09
CA ILE A 672 10.82 -31.38 -12.52
C ILE A 672 11.69 -31.87 -13.68
N THR A 673 12.46 -32.94 -13.43
CA THR A 673 13.39 -33.51 -14.41
C THR A 673 12.71 -33.77 -15.75
N LEU A 674 13.27 -33.21 -16.82
CA LEU A 674 12.80 -33.41 -18.19
C LEU A 674 13.04 -34.86 -18.62
N THR A 675 12.06 -35.43 -19.33
CA THR A 675 12.19 -36.77 -19.93
C THR A 675 13.12 -36.73 -21.14
N GLU A 676 13.65 -37.89 -21.56
CA GLU A 676 14.51 -38.01 -22.75
C GLU A 676 13.84 -37.44 -24.01
N ASN A 677 12.53 -37.62 -24.17
CA ASN A 677 11.79 -37.02 -25.29
C ASN A 677 11.69 -35.50 -25.16
N GLU A 678 11.40 -34.98 -23.97
CA GLU A 678 11.29 -33.52 -23.73
C GLU A 678 12.64 -32.82 -23.97
N LYS A 679 13.74 -33.46 -23.59
CA LYS A 679 15.12 -32.98 -23.83
C LYS A 679 15.46 -32.75 -25.31
N GLN A 680 14.80 -33.47 -26.22
CA GLN A 680 15.00 -33.31 -27.67
C GLN A 680 14.24 -32.12 -28.28
N ALA A 681 13.42 -31.40 -27.50
CA ALA A 681 12.77 -30.19 -27.98
C ALA A 681 13.83 -29.14 -28.37
N LYS A 682 13.65 -28.50 -29.53
CA LYS A 682 14.56 -27.47 -30.02
C LYS A 682 14.11 -26.08 -29.60
N VAL A 683 15.03 -25.13 -29.61
CA VAL A 683 14.70 -23.71 -29.40
C VAL A 683 13.59 -23.25 -30.36
N ILE A 684 13.64 -23.68 -31.62
CA ILE A 684 12.61 -23.36 -32.62
C ILE A 684 11.23 -23.96 -32.28
N ASP A 685 11.17 -25.10 -31.60
CA ASP A 685 9.91 -25.70 -31.16
C ASP A 685 9.28 -24.88 -30.03
N LEU A 686 10.11 -24.36 -29.12
CA LEU A 686 9.67 -23.46 -28.04
C LEU A 686 9.09 -22.15 -28.61
N LEU A 687 9.76 -21.54 -29.60
CA LEU A 687 9.30 -20.32 -30.27
C LEU A 687 7.92 -20.49 -30.92
N LYS A 688 7.65 -21.70 -31.44
CA LYS A 688 6.38 -22.10 -32.06
C LYS A 688 5.34 -22.62 -31.04
N ALA A 689 5.69 -22.71 -29.76
CA ALA A 689 4.88 -23.30 -28.68
C ALA A 689 4.49 -24.77 -28.95
N ARG A 690 5.48 -25.58 -29.36
CA ARG A 690 5.35 -26.99 -29.78
C ARG A 690 6.34 -27.91 -29.08
N SER A 691 6.93 -27.51 -27.95
CA SER A 691 8.03 -28.27 -27.32
C SER A 691 7.65 -29.69 -26.86
N GLY A 692 6.36 -29.93 -26.57
CA GLY A 692 5.92 -31.17 -25.93
C GLY A 692 6.18 -31.22 -24.41
N VAL A 693 6.73 -30.15 -23.82
CA VAL A 693 6.99 -30.04 -22.38
C VAL A 693 5.76 -29.46 -21.67
N TYR A 694 5.05 -30.30 -20.91
CA TYR A 694 3.78 -29.93 -20.28
C TYR A 694 3.90 -29.88 -18.75
N ILE A 695 4.66 -28.91 -18.25
CA ILE A 695 4.99 -28.71 -16.83
C ILE A 695 4.40 -27.37 -16.35
N PRO A 696 4.02 -27.20 -15.05
CA PRO A 696 3.61 -25.91 -14.50
C PRO A 696 4.66 -24.80 -14.69
N ALA A 697 4.22 -23.56 -14.91
CA ALA A 697 5.12 -22.43 -15.11
C ALA A 697 4.61 -21.14 -14.45
N ALA A 698 5.52 -20.19 -14.22
CA ALA A 698 5.16 -18.87 -13.74
C ALA A 698 4.20 -18.15 -14.71
N ALA A 699 3.31 -17.32 -14.16
CA ALA A 699 2.32 -16.51 -14.87
C ALA A 699 1.22 -17.28 -15.65
N GLU A 700 0.93 -18.53 -15.29
CA GLU A 700 -0.16 -19.30 -15.89
C GLU A 700 -1.54 -18.92 -15.35
N VAL A 701 -2.48 -18.65 -16.25
CA VAL A 701 -3.90 -18.46 -15.89
C VAL A 701 -4.62 -19.80 -15.79
N LYS A 702 -5.78 -19.83 -15.13
CA LYS A 702 -6.57 -21.06 -14.92
C LYS A 702 -6.87 -21.81 -16.23
N SER A 703 -7.31 -21.10 -17.27
CA SER A 703 -7.64 -21.72 -18.57
C SER A 703 -6.43 -22.39 -19.24
N MET A 704 -5.22 -21.86 -19.07
CA MET A 704 -3.99 -22.50 -19.59
C MET A 704 -3.70 -23.80 -18.85
N ARG A 705 -3.84 -23.81 -17.53
CA ARG A 705 -3.65 -25.00 -16.70
C ARG A 705 -4.67 -26.09 -17.05
N ASP A 706 -5.93 -25.70 -17.20
CA ASP A 706 -7.02 -26.62 -17.55
C ASP A 706 -6.85 -27.21 -18.97
N ALA A 707 -6.32 -26.41 -19.91
CA ALA A 707 -6.07 -26.84 -21.29
C ALA A 707 -4.74 -27.56 -21.49
N ARG A 708 -3.93 -27.73 -20.43
CA ARG A 708 -2.60 -28.34 -20.56
C ARG A 708 -2.73 -29.81 -20.97
N PRO A 709 -2.06 -30.23 -22.05
CA PRO A 709 -2.03 -31.65 -22.41
C PRO A 709 -1.37 -32.50 -21.33
N LYS A 710 -1.71 -33.80 -21.30
CA LYS A 710 -1.04 -34.76 -20.41
C LYS A 710 0.44 -34.81 -20.75
N ARG A 711 1.33 -34.77 -19.74
CA ARG A 711 2.78 -34.89 -19.93
C ARG A 711 3.15 -36.16 -20.71
N GLY A 712 4.04 -36.04 -21.70
CA GLY A 712 4.45 -37.14 -22.58
C GLY A 712 3.44 -37.53 -23.67
N SER A 713 2.31 -36.84 -23.80
CA SER A 713 1.28 -37.18 -24.80
C SER A 713 1.66 -36.87 -26.25
N HIS A 714 2.64 -36.01 -26.48
CA HIS A 714 3.06 -35.56 -27.81
C HIS A 714 4.58 -35.44 -27.88
N LYS A 715 5.16 -35.73 -29.05
CA LYS A 715 6.59 -35.53 -29.31
C LYS A 715 6.89 -34.03 -29.52
N PRO A 716 8.12 -33.56 -29.26
CA PRO A 716 8.51 -32.21 -29.61
C PRO A 716 8.25 -31.89 -31.08
N GLY A 717 7.87 -30.65 -31.35
CA GLY A 717 7.55 -30.16 -32.67
C GLY A 717 6.23 -30.67 -33.23
N THR A 718 5.39 -31.45 -32.54
CA THR A 718 4.19 -32.07 -33.16
C THR A 718 2.86 -31.42 -32.81
N ARG A 719 2.71 -30.82 -31.61
CA ARG A 719 1.43 -30.30 -31.12
C ARG A 719 1.59 -28.90 -30.56
N TRP A 720 0.74 -27.98 -31.03
CA TRP A 720 0.64 -26.64 -30.46
C TRP A 720 -0.14 -26.65 -29.14
N TYR A 721 0.41 -25.95 -28.16
CA TYR A 721 -0.23 -25.59 -26.90
C TYR A 721 0.33 -24.24 -26.47
N TYR A 722 -0.52 -23.30 -26.06
CA TYR A 722 -0.05 -21.99 -25.60
C TYR A 722 0.68 -22.12 -24.25
N ASN A 723 1.99 -22.35 -24.31
CA ASN A 723 2.78 -22.91 -23.22
C ASN A 723 3.67 -21.88 -22.53
N ASN A 724 3.25 -21.38 -21.35
CA ASN A 724 4.09 -20.45 -20.58
C ASN A 724 5.44 -21.03 -20.14
N TRP A 725 5.56 -22.36 -20.04
CA TRP A 725 6.86 -22.97 -19.79
C TRP A 725 7.82 -22.69 -20.95
N ASP A 726 7.42 -22.95 -22.20
CA ASP A 726 8.24 -22.69 -23.41
C ASP A 726 8.73 -21.25 -23.45
N PHE A 727 7.81 -20.31 -23.20
CA PHE A 727 8.12 -18.90 -23.28
C PHE A 727 9.07 -18.46 -22.15
N ASN A 728 8.91 -18.97 -20.93
CA ASN A 728 9.78 -18.63 -19.79
C ASN A 728 11.19 -19.25 -19.92
N VAL A 729 11.27 -20.50 -20.38
CA VAL A 729 12.58 -21.15 -20.60
C VAL A 729 13.35 -20.47 -21.73
N LEU A 730 12.67 -19.93 -22.75
CA LEU A 730 13.33 -19.10 -23.77
C LEU A 730 13.96 -17.82 -23.17
N GLY A 731 13.39 -17.25 -22.12
CA GLY A 731 14.05 -16.17 -21.38
C GLY A 731 15.29 -16.64 -20.59
N THR A 732 15.34 -17.91 -20.20
CA THR A 732 16.53 -18.50 -19.56
C THR A 732 17.60 -18.84 -20.60
N ILE A 733 17.21 -19.48 -21.71
CA ILE A 733 18.09 -19.79 -22.85
C ILE A 733 18.73 -18.52 -23.38
N PHE A 734 17.94 -17.45 -23.56
CA PHE A 734 18.47 -16.16 -24.01
C PHE A 734 19.64 -15.71 -23.13
N ARG A 735 19.40 -15.53 -21.83
CA ARG A 735 20.43 -15.08 -20.89
C ARG A 735 21.63 -16.03 -20.80
N GLN A 736 21.38 -17.34 -20.90
CA GLN A 736 22.44 -18.34 -20.84
C GLN A 736 23.34 -18.30 -22.09
N GLN A 737 22.77 -18.12 -23.27
CA GLN A 737 23.52 -18.12 -24.54
C GLN A 737 24.18 -16.78 -24.82
N THR A 738 23.55 -15.67 -24.42
CA THR A 738 24.07 -14.32 -24.68
C THR A 738 24.93 -13.76 -23.55
N GLY A 739 24.70 -14.20 -22.31
CA GLY A 739 25.27 -13.59 -21.11
C GLY A 739 24.62 -12.25 -20.74
N GLU A 740 23.58 -11.81 -21.46
CA GLU A 740 22.93 -10.50 -21.28
C GLU A 740 21.57 -10.63 -20.59
N ASP A 741 21.19 -9.64 -19.79
CA ASP A 741 19.83 -9.51 -19.27
C ASP A 741 18.82 -9.18 -20.40
N ILE A 742 17.59 -9.67 -20.29
CA ILE A 742 16.58 -9.46 -21.34
C ILE A 742 16.21 -7.98 -21.47
N TYR A 743 16.08 -7.27 -20.35
CA TYR A 743 15.62 -5.89 -20.35
C TYR A 743 16.73 -4.93 -20.79
N GLU A 744 17.97 -5.20 -20.40
CA GLU A 744 19.15 -4.46 -20.87
C GLU A 744 19.35 -4.65 -22.38
N ALA A 745 19.32 -5.91 -22.85
CA ALA A 745 19.43 -6.22 -24.28
C ALA A 745 18.28 -5.59 -25.08
N PHE A 746 17.05 -5.65 -24.57
CA PHE A 746 15.89 -5.00 -25.19
C PHE A 746 16.09 -3.48 -25.29
N LYS A 747 16.52 -2.85 -24.19
CA LYS A 747 16.78 -1.41 -24.17
C LYS A 747 17.79 -1.04 -25.24
N LYS A 748 18.95 -1.68 -25.20
CA LYS A 748 20.10 -1.38 -26.05
C LYS A 748 19.87 -1.68 -27.53
N ARG A 749 19.26 -2.84 -27.85
CA ARG A 749 19.17 -3.35 -29.23
C ARG A 749 17.87 -2.99 -29.93
N ILE A 750 16.83 -2.61 -29.19
CA ILE A 750 15.51 -2.32 -29.77
C ILE A 750 14.97 -0.98 -29.27
N ALA A 751 14.83 -0.80 -27.96
CA ALA A 751 14.13 0.36 -27.40
C ALA A 751 14.82 1.68 -27.77
N ASP A 752 16.14 1.78 -27.53
CA ASP A 752 16.92 2.97 -27.84
C ASP A 752 17.01 3.21 -29.36
N PRO A 753 17.35 2.22 -30.21
CA PRO A 753 17.41 2.42 -31.67
C PRO A 753 16.10 2.88 -32.31
N ILE A 754 14.94 2.42 -31.81
CA ILE A 754 13.64 2.83 -32.36
C ILE A 754 13.02 4.03 -31.64
N GLY A 755 13.72 4.60 -30.66
CA GLY A 755 13.29 5.79 -29.94
C GLY A 755 12.11 5.56 -29.00
N MET A 756 12.09 4.44 -28.26
CA MET A 756 11.12 4.23 -27.18
C MET A 756 11.35 5.23 -26.04
N GLN A 757 10.26 5.84 -25.56
CA GLN A 757 10.33 7.00 -24.66
C GLN A 757 9.85 6.68 -23.25
N ASP A 758 8.97 5.70 -23.14
CA ASP A 758 8.32 5.33 -21.88
C ASP A 758 8.96 4.10 -21.25
N PHE A 759 9.77 3.33 -22.00
CA PHE A 759 10.48 2.16 -21.48
C PHE A 759 11.53 2.56 -20.44
N ILE A 760 11.37 2.07 -19.21
CA ILE A 760 12.23 2.38 -18.06
C ILE A 760 12.85 1.08 -17.59
N LEU A 761 14.18 0.98 -17.66
CA LEU A 761 14.92 -0.25 -17.37
C LEU A 761 14.76 -0.66 -15.91
N GLU A 762 14.87 0.29 -14.99
CA GLU A 762 14.91 0.10 -13.54
C GLU A 762 13.56 -0.41 -12.98
N LYS A 763 12.49 -0.31 -13.78
CA LYS A 763 11.14 -0.77 -13.43
C LYS A 763 10.84 -2.16 -13.95
N GLN A 764 11.69 -2.70 -14.81
CA GLN A 764 11.52 -4.04 -15.30
C GLN A 764 11.93 -5.03 -14.21
N GLN A 765 11.15 -6.10 -14.07
CA GLN A 765 11.41 -7.10 -13.06
C GLN A 765 10.96 -8.48 -13.51
N TYR A 766 11.81 -9.45 -13.24
CA TYR A 766 11.45 -10.85 -13.34
C TYR A 766 10.40 -11.22 -12.29
N SER A 767 9.59 -12.19 -12.65
CA SER A 767 8.49 -12.74 -11.86
C SER A 767 8.77 -14.21 -11.60
N TYR A 768 9.43 -14.47 -10.46
CA TYR A 768 9.77 -15.82 -10.03
C TYR A 768 8.58 -16.51 -9.35
N GLU A 769 8.30 -17.76 -9.74
CA GLU A 769 7.33 -18.66 -9.09
C GLU A 769 7.97 -20.05 -8.95
N GLU A 770 9.07 -20.12 -8.18
CA GLU A 770 9.96 -21.29 -8.03
C GLU A 770 9.29 -22.57 -7.53
N ASN A 771 8.05 -22.45 -7.04
CA ASN A 771 7.21 -23.60 -6.72
C ASN A 771 6.83 -24.41 -7.98
N PHE A 772 6.77 -23.77 -9.15
CA PHE A 772 6.31 -24.37 -10.40
C PHE A 772 7.47 -24.72 -11.34
N SER A 773 8.37 -23.76 -11.57
CA SER A 773 9.51 -23.89 -12.47
C SER A 773 10.62 -22.96 -12.02
N ILE A 774 11.88 -23.32 -12.30
CA ILE A 774 13.02 -22.43 -12.07
C ILE A 774 13.09 -21.27 -13.07
N HIS A 775 12.32 -21.35 -14.16
CA HIS A 775 12.34 -20.35 -15.23
C HIS A 775 11.34 -19.21 -14.95
N PRO A 776 11.83 -17.99 -14.65
CA PRO A 776 10.95 -16.89 -14.32
C PRO A 776 10.19 -16.37 -15.54
N ALA A 777 9.02 -15.81 -15.26
CA ALA A 777 8.34 -14.92 -16.17
C ALA A 777 9.11 -13.57 -16.26
N TYR A 778 9.16 -12.92 -17.43
CA TYR A 778 9.85 -11.64 -17.66
C TYR A 778 8.87 -10.54 -18.12
N PRO A 779 7.86 -10.15 -17.32
CA PRO A 779 6.87 -9.17 -17.75
C PRO A 779 7.52 -7.83 -18.14
N PHE A 780 6.99 -7.18 -19.17
CA PHE A 780 7.39 -5.82 -19.55
C PHE A 780 6.38 -4.83 -18.98
N LEU A 781 6.87 -3.79 -18.33
CA LEU A 781 6.10 -2.60 -18.00
C LEU A 781 6.38 -1.57 -19.11
N ILE A 782 5.41 -1.37 -20.01
CA ILE A 782 5.60 -0.63 -21.27
C ILE A 782 4.32 0.12 -21.63
N SER A 783 4.42 1.24 -22.34
CA SER A 783 3.30 2.09 -22.74
C SER A 783 2.60 1.59 -24.01
N ALA A 784 1.44 2.18 -24.36
CA ALA A 784 0.82 1.93 -25.66
C ALA A 784 1.69 2.48 -26.80
N ARG A 785 2.28 3.66 -26.57
CA ARG A 785 3.14 4.37 -27.52
C ARG A 785 4.37 3.57 -27.92
N ASP A 786 5.06 2.96 -26.96
CA ASP A 786 6.25 2.15 -27.25
C ASP A 786 5.90 0.78 -27.83
N MET A 787 4.75 0.22 -27.46
CA MET A 787 4.22 -0.96 -28.16
C MET A 787 3.89 -0.67 -29.63
N ALA A 788 3.42 0.54 -29.95
CA ALA A 788 3.13 0.93 -31.33
C ALA A 788 4.41 0.94 -32.16
N ARG A 789 5.55 1.34 -31.57
CA ARG A 789 6.86 1.34 -32.25
C ARG A 789 7.30 -0.05 -32.60
N LEU A 790 7.15 -1.00 -31.67
CA LEU A 790 7.43 -2.41 -31.96
C LEU A 790 6.52 -2.94 -33.08
N GLY A 791 5.22 -2.63 -33.04
CA GLY A 791 4.29 -3.01 -34.10
C GLY A 791 4.71 -2.43 -35.46
N GLN A 792 5.12 -1.17 -35.47
CA GLN A 792 5.55 -0.47 -36.67
C GLN A 792 6.88 -1.00 -37.21
N LEU A 793 7.82 -1.36 -36.34
CA LEU A 793 9.06 -2.03 -36.70
C LEU A 793 8.78 -3.35 -37.41
N PHE A 794 7.84 -4.16 -36.90
CA PHE A 794 7.42 -5.40 -37.56
C PHE A 794 6.69 -5.13 -38.88
N LEU A 795 5.82 -4.12 -38.93
CA LEU A 795 5.13 -3.70 -40.15
C LEU A 795 6.13 -3.32 -41.26
N GLN A 796 7.23 -2.66 -40.88
CA GLN A 796 8.35 -2.26 -41.74
C GLN A 796 9.40 -3.37 -41.95
N GLN A 797 9.05 -4.64 -41.71
CA GLN A 797 9.95 -5.79 -41.92
C GLN A 797 11.28 -5.66 -41.15
N GLY A 798 11.24 -5.08 -39.95
CA GLY A 798 12.37 -4.94 -39.05
C GLY A 798 13.28 -3.75 -39.33
N LYS A 799 12.89 -2.87 -40.27
CA LYS A 799 13.62 -1.66 -40.63
C LYS A 799 13.09 -0.46 -39.84
N TRP A 800 13.96 0.43 -39.39
CA TRP A 800 13.61 1.69 -38.74
C TRP A 800 14.55 2.79 -39.24
N ASN A 801 14.02 3.94 -39.70
CA ASN A 801 14.81 5.06 -40.21
C ASN A 801 15.93 4.71 -41.20
N GLY A 802 15.74 3.70 -42.06
CA GLY A 802 16.75 3.26 -43.01
C GLY A 802 17.63 2.10 -42.52
N GLU A 803 17.70 1.84 -41.23
CA GLU A 803 18.53 0.81 -40.60
C GLU A 803 17.74 -0.49 -40.37
N GLN A 804 18.39 -1.64 -40.60
CA GLN A 804 17.80 -2.96 -40.33
C GLN A 804 18.06 -3.37 -38.87
N ILE A 805 17.06 -3.20 -38.00
CA ILE A 805 17.18 -3.54 -36.58
C ILE A 805 16.92 -5.03 -36.33
N ILE A 806 15.82 -5.57 -36.88
CA ILE A 806 15.49 -7.01 -36.82
C ILE A 806 15.64 -7.58 -38.22
N PRO A 807 16.32 -8.73 -38.45
CA PRO A 807 16.42 -9.31 -39.78
C PRO A 807 15.06 -9.51 -40.45
N SER A 808 14.92 -9.08 -41.71
CA SER A 808 13.64 -9.12 -42.42
C SER A 808 13.09 -10.54 -42.57
N ASP A 809 13.95 -11.53 -42.81
CA ASP A 809 13.54 -12.93 -42.87
C ASP A 809 13.05 -13.46 -41.53
N TRP A 810 13.62 -13.00 -40.41
CA TRP A 810 13.11 -13.32 -39.08
C TRP A 810 11.71 -12.73 -38.85
N VAL A 811 11.44 -11.52 -39.33
CA VAL A 811 10.11 -10.91 -39.23
C VAL A 811 9.08 -11.69 -40.05
N LYS A 812 9.42 -12.10 -41.28
CA LYS A 812 8.58 -12.95 -42.13
C LYS A 812 8.29 -14.30 -41.47
N ASP A 813 9.32 -14.96 -40.96
CA ASP A 813 9.16 -16.24 -40.28
C ASP A 813 8.36 -16.09 -38.99
N SER A 814 8.61 -15.03 -38.22
CA SER A 814 7.87 -14.77 -36.98
C SER A 814 6.37 -14.60 -37.21
N THR A 815 6.00 -14.02 -38.35
CA THR A 815 4.61 -13.69 -38.72
C THR A 815 3.98 -14.72 -39.67
N ARG A 816 4.66 -15.85 -39.91
CA ARG A 816 4.11 -17.00 -40.64
C ARG A 816 3.40 -17.98 -39.70
N SER A 817 2.26 -18.51 -40.12
CA SER A 817 1.57 -19.57 -39.37
C SER A 817 2.31 -20.90 -39.50
N TYR A 818 2.80 -21.42 -38.37
CA TYR A 818 3.38 -22.76 -38.27
C TYR A 818 2.45 -23.75 -37.54
N SER A 819 1.41 -23.23 -36.88
CA SER A 819 0.53 -24.01 -36.01
C SER A 819 -0.92 -23.56 -36.17
N ASN A 820 -1.84 -24.51 -36.28
CA ASN A 820 -3.26 -24.23 -36.13
C ASN A 820 -3.57 -24.08 -34.64
N THR A 821 -4.24 -22.98 -34.29
CA THR A 821 -4.71 -22.78 -32.91
C THR A 821 -6.08 -23.44 -32.72
N ASN A 822 -6.69 -23.25 -31.55
CA ASN A 822 -8.04 -23.75 -31.28
C ASN A 822 -9.13 -23.00 -32.08
N ASN A 823 -8.82 -21.86 -32.71
CA ASN A 823 -9.74 -21.16 -33.59
C ASN A 823 -9.24 -21.29 -35.04
N PRO A 824 -10.07 -21.81 -35.97
CA PRO A 824 -9.67 -22.08 -37.36
C PRO A 824 -9.25 -20.82 -38.14
N ALA A 825 -9.71 -19.63 -37.73
CA ALA A 825 -9.34 -18.36 -38.35
C ALA A 825 -7.98 -17.82 -37.85
N THR A 826 -7.31 -18.52 -36.92
CA THR A 826 -6.03 -18.06 -36.35
C THR A 826 -4.97 -19.14 -36.23
N GLY A 827 -3.74 -18.77 -36.58
CA GLY A 827 -2.53 -19.55 -36.44
C GLY A 827 -1.54 -18.99 -35.42
N TYR A 828 -0.40 -19.66 -35.25
CA TYR A 828 0.68 -19.22 -34.38
C TYR A 828 2.06 -19.34 -35.06
N GLY A 829 2.84 -18.25 -34.99
CA GLY A 829 4.20 -18.13 -35.52
C GLY A 829 5.26 -18.16 -34.42
N PHE A 830 6.33 -17.37 -34.56
CA PHE A 830 7.35 -17.23 -33.50
C PHE A 830 6.86 -16.23 -32.46
N MET A 831 6.03 -16.73 -31.54
CA MET A 831 5.36 -15.97 -30.49
C MET A 831 4.35 -14.90 -30.96
N TRP A 832 3.96 -14.91 -32.24
CA TRP A 832 2.92 -14.05 -32.81
C TRP A 832 1.66 -14.85 -33.15
N TRP A 833 0.49 -14.23 -32.97
CA TRP A 833 -0.77 -14.77 -33.47
C TRP A 833 -0.99 -14.32 -34.90
N ILE A 834 -1.36 -15.25 -35.78
CA ILE A 834 -1.48 -15.01 -37.22
C ILE A 834 -2.93 -15.13 -37.62
N ILE A 835 -3.46 -14.20 -38.40
CA ILE A 835 -4.79 -14.32 -39.00
C ILE A 835 -4.66 -15.17 -40.25
N THR A 836 -5.42 -16.28 -40.30
CA THR A 836 -5.42 -17.23 -41.44
C THR A 836 -6.70 -17.17 -42.26
N ASP A 837 -7.76 -16.59 -41.71
CA ASP A 837 -9.05 -16.33 -42.38
C ASP A 837 -9.70 -15.09 -41.73
N ASP A 838 -10.87 -14.64 -42.21
CA ASP A 838 -11.57 -13.48 -41.64
C ASP A 838 -11.78 -13.62 -40.12
N PHE A 839 -11.28 -12.63 -39.38
CA PHE A 839 -11.40 -12.60 -37.93
C PHE A 839 -11.64 -11.17 -37.44
N TYR A 840 -12.89 -10.86 -37.08
CA TYR A 840 -13.31 -9.51 -36.66
C TYR A 840 -12.97 -8.41 -37.69
N GLY A 841 -13.06 -8.74 -38.98
CA GLY A 841 -12.74 -7.83 -40.10
C GLY A 841 -11.26 -7.78 -40.49
N MET A 842 -10.36 -8.31 -39.67
CA MET A 842 -8.96 -8.56 -40.07
C MET A 842 -8.91 -9.70 -41.08
N LYS A 843 -7.92 -9.67 -41.96
CA LYS A 843 -7.80 -10.59 -43.10
C LYS A 843 -6.55 -11.45 -42.99
N ALA A 844 -6.53 -12.54 -43.75
CA ALA A 844 -5.37 -13.42 -43.82
C ALA A 844 -4.08 -12.62 -44.13
N GLY A 845 -3.04 -12.84 -43.33
CA GLY A 845 -1.79 -12.08 -43.40
C GLY A 845 -1.66 -10.95 -42.36
N ASP A 846 -2.76 -10.52 -41.73
CA ASP A 846 -2.69 -9.68 -40.53
C ASP A 846 -2.19 -10.51 -39.32
N TYR A 847 -1.58 -9.87 -38.33
CA TYR A 847 -1.06 -10.58 -37.16
C TYR A 847 -1.10 -9.70 -35.90
N PHE A 848 -1.02 -10.33 -34.73
CA PHE A 848 -1.13 -9.62 -33.46
C PHE A 848 -0.37 -10.26 -32.31
N ALA A 849 0.01 -9.43 -31.35
CA ALA A 849 0.46 -9.84 -30.02
C ALA A 849 -0.72 -9.78 -29.05
N SER A 850 -0.85 -10.77 -28.16
CA SER A 850 -1.98 -10.87 -27.23
C SER A 850 -1.57 -11.10 -25.80
N GLY A 851 -1.95 -10.15 -24.92
CA GLY A 851 -1.79 -10.18 -23.48
C GLY A 851 -3.09 -10.46 -22.73
N TYR A 852 -2.97 -11.01 -21.53
CA TYR A 852 -4.09 -11.17 -20.60
C TYR A 852 -4.71 -9.80 -20.27
N GLY A 853 -6.04 -9.74 -20.16
CA GLY A 853 -6.74 -8.52 -19.78
C GLY A 853 -6.83 -7.47 -20.89
N GLY A 854 -6.69 -7.84 -22.16
CA GLY A 854 -6.97 -6.94 -23.29
C GLY A 854 -5.77 -6.13 -23.80
N GLN A 855 -4.54 -6.52 -23.47
CA GLN A 855 -3.32 -5.88 -24.04
C GLN A 855 -3.08 -6.41 -25.45
N LYS A 856 -3.02 -5.53 -26.47
CA LYS A 856 -2.88 -5.94 -27.87
C LYS A 856 -1.94 -5.03 -28.66
N ILE A 857 -1.20 -5.63 -29.58
CA ILE A 857 -0.61 -4.97 -30.74
C ILE A 857 -1.18 -5.68 -31.96
N PHE A 858 -1.96 -4.99 -32.79
CA PHE A 858 -2.39 -5.47 -34.09
C PHE A 858 -1.52 -4.83 -35.16
N VAL A 859 -1.06 -5.63 -36.11
CA VAL A 859 -0.30 -5.16 -37.26
C VAL A 859 -1.07 -5.60 -38.50
N LEU A 860 -1.41 -4.63 -39.34
CA LEU A 860 -2.32 -4.75 -40.47
C LEU A 860 -1.57 -4.35 -41.76
N PRO A 861 -0.72 -5.23 -42.32
CA PRO A 861 0.11 -4.90 -43.48
C PRO A 861 -0.66 -4.38 -44.68
N ARG A 862 -1.87 -4.92 -44.92
CA ARG A 862 -2.71 -4.58 -46.07
C ARG A 862 -3.08 -3.09 -46.14
N ILE A 863 -3.16 -2.42 -44.99
CA ILE A 863 -3.53 -1.00 -44.89
C ILE A 863 -2.42 -0.17 -44.25
N ASN A 864 -1.22 -0.75 -44.08
CA ASN A 864 -0.06 -0.11 -43.47
C ASN A 864 -0.36 0.49 -42.08
N THR A 865 -1.06 -0.26 -41.23
CA THR A 865 -1.55 0.23 -39.93
C THR A 865 -1.11 -0.65 -38.76
N VAL A 866 -0.81 -0.01 -37.64
CA VAL A 866 -0.65 -0.62 -36.30
C VAL A 866 -1.73 -0.10 -35.39
N VAL A 867 -2.38 -0.99 -34.64
CA VAL A 867 -3.37 -0.63 -33.60
C VAL A 867 -2.91 -1.20 -32.26
N VAL A 868 -2.73 -0.35 -31.26
CA VAL A 868 -2.38 -0.76 -29.90
C VAL A 868 -3.52 -0.45 -28.95
N HIS A 869 -3.91 -1.45 -28.16
CA HIS A 869 -4.95 -1.30 -27.14
C HIS A 869 -4.45 -1.78 -25.77
N ARG A 870 -4.75 -1.00 -24.73
CA ARG A 870 -4.35 -1.28 -23.34
C ARG A 870 -5.55 -1.19 -22.39
N ILE A 871 -5.52 -1.99 -21.33
CA ILE A 871 -6.43 -1.90 -20.16
C ILE A 871 -5.59 -1.99 -18.88
N ASN A 872 -5.95 -1.23 -17.85
CA ASN A 872 -5.31 -1.36 -16.54
C ASN A 872 -6.13 -2.29 -15.63
N ILE A 873 -5.87 -3.60 -15.70
CA ILE A 873 -6.58 -4.61 -14.91
C ILE A 873 -6.25 -4.60 -13.40
N TYR A 874 -5.35 -3.71 -12.97
CA TYR A 874 -4.99 -3.54 -11.56
C TYR A 874 -5.84 -2.48 -10.85
N VAL A 875 -6.74 -1.82 -11.58
CA VAL A 875 -7.75 -0.92 -11.00
C VAL A 875 -8.93 -1.76 -10.48
N PRO A 876 -9.39 -1.55 -9.23
CA PRO A 876 -10.56 -2.24 -8.70
C PRO A 876 -11.81 -2.02 -9.57
N GLY A 877 -12.63 -3.06 -9.75
CA GLY A 877 -13.90 -2.98 -10.48
C GLY A 877 -13.86 -3.34 -11.96
N ILE A 878 -12.69 -3.64 -12.53
CA ILE A 878 -12.57 -4.08 -13.93
C ILE A 878 -12.98 -5.56 -14.08
N ASP A 879 -13.99 -5.84 -14.93
CA ASP A 879 -14.27 -7.21 -15.37
C ASP A 879 -13.21 -7.68 -16.38
N ILE A 880 -12.32 -8.54 -15.92
CA ILE A 880 -11.20 -9.04 -16.70
C ILE A 880 -11.63 -9.88 -17.91
N ARG A 881 -12.79 -10.56 -17.84
CA ARG A 881 -13.29 -11.35 -18.98
C ARG A 881 -13.78 -10.43 -20.09
N ALA A 882 -14.58 -9.43 -19.73
CA ALA A 882 -15.03 -8.41 -20.67
C ALA A 882 -13.84 -7.65 -21.28
N ALA A 883 -12.90 -7.22 -20.44
CA ALA A 883 -11.68 -6.54 -20.84
C ALA A 883 -10.84 -7.33 -21.87
N SER A 884 -10.73 -8.66 -21.70
CA SER A 884 -9.93 -9.50 -22.59
C SER A 884 -10.50 -9.59 -24.02
N GLY A 885 -11.82 -9.47 -24.18
CA GLY A 885 -12.51 -9.52 -25.47
C GLY A 885 -12.72 -8.16 -26.14
N ALA A 886 -12.71 -7.08 -25.37
CA ALA A 886 -12.98 -5.72 -25.84
C ALA A 886 -12.19 -5.29 -27.11
N PRO A 887 -10.87 -5.52 -27.23
CA PRO A 887 -10.11 -5.06 -28.40
C PRO A 887 -10.59 -5.69 -29.72
N PHE A 888 -10.98 -6.97 -29.70
CA PHE A 888 -11.50 -7.64 -30.89
C PHE A 888 -12.90 -7.15 -31.26
N GLN A 889 -13.72 -6.84 -30.25
CA GLN A 889 -15.07 -6.30 -30.46
C GLN A 889 -15.06 -4.88 -31.03
N LEU A 890 -13.99 -4.11 -30.76
CA LEU A 890 -13.79 -2.75 -31.29
C LEU A 890 -13.23 -2.76 -32.72
N MET A 891 -12.54 -3.83 -33.13
CA MET A 891 -11.84 -3.92 -34.42
C MET A 891 -12.74 -3.66 -35.65
N PRO A 892 -13.98 -4.18 -35.74
CA PRO A 892 -14.85 -3.88 -36.87
C PRO A 892 -15.14 -2.38 -37.03
N LYS A 893 -15.38 -1.66 -35.93
CA LYS A 893 -15.63 -0.21 -35.94
C LYS A 893 -14.37 0.59 -36.26
N ILE A 894 -13.21 0.13 -35.77
CA ILE A 894 -11.91 0.70 -36.15
C ILE A 894 -11.70 0.58 -37.67
N LEU A 895 -11.93 -0.60 -38.24
CA LEU A 895 -11.78 -0.81 -39.69
C LEU A 895 -12.88 -0.09 -40.51
N GLU A 896 -14.08 0.08 -39.96
CA GLU A 896 -15.13 0.90 -40.55
C GLU A 896 -14.65 2.35 -40.75
N ALA A 897 -13.99 2.93 -39.73
CA ALA A 897 -13.43 4.27 -39.81
C ALA A 897 -12.47 4.47 -41.00
N TYR A 898 -11.70 3.44 -41.36
CA TYR A 898 -10.81 3.46 -42.53
C TYR A 898 -11.56 3.29 -43.88
N THR A 899 -12.66 2.54 -43.89
CA THR A 899 -13.37 2.23 -45.15
C THR A 899 -14.44 3.27 -45.52
N ALA A 900 -15.03 3.96 -44.54
CA ALA A 900 -16.09 4.95 -44.76
C ALA A 900 -15.58 6.16 -45.57
N GLN A 901 -14.36 6.63 -45.30
CA GLN A 901 -13.77 7.77 -46.02
C GLN A 901 -13.44 7.42 -47.48
N LYS A 902 -12.97 6.19 -47.76
CA LYS A 902 -12.70 5.73 -49.13
C LYS A 902 -13.95 5.69 -50.01
N LYS A 903 -15.16 5.65 -49.43
CA LYS A 903 -16.42 5.71 -50.19
C LYS A 903 -16.87 7.14 -50.53
N GLN A 904 -16.30 8.17 -49.90
CA GLN A 904 -16.72 9.57 -50.06
C GLN A 904 -15.86 10.41 -51.01
N ALA A 905 -14.93 9.84 -51.80
CA ALA A 905 -14.07 10.61 -52.71
C ALA A 905 -14.60 10.67 -54.17
N PRO A 906 -14.98 11.85 -54.72
CA PRO A 906 -15.04 12.14 -56.16
C PRO A 906 -13.83 12.99 -56.65
N PRO A 907 -13.60 13.11 -57.97
CA PRO A 907 -12.33 13.58 -58.54
C PRO A 907 -12.12 15.11 -58.48
N VAL A 908 -10.83 15.48 -58.49
CA VAL A 908 -10.21 16.81 -58.40
C VAL A 908 -10.91 17.92 -59.23
N VAL A 909 -11.28 19.03 -58.58
CA VAL A 909 -11.37 20.38 -59.20
C VAL A 909 -10.91 21.45 -58.20
N ALA A 910 -10.21 22.47 -58.71
CA ALA A 910 -9.46 23.50 -58.01
C ALA A 910 -10.29 24.59 -57.28
N ARG A 911 -9.64 25.13 -56.23
CA ARG A 911 -9.84 26.38 -55.44
C ARG A 911 -11.03 27.30 -55.77
N THR A 912 -11.75 27.69 -54.70
CA THR A 912 -12.04 29.11 -54.42
C THR A 912 -12.19 29.36 -52.90
N ILE A 913 -11.56 30.43 -52.41
CA ILE A 913 -11.69 30.98 -51.05
C ILE A 913 -12.91 31.93 -51.00
N MET A 914 -13.76 31.82 -49.97
CA MET A 914 -14.57 32.92 -49.43
C MET A 914 -14.86 32.71 -47.92
N PRO A 915 -14.86 33.78 -47.10
CA PRO A 915 -15.11 33.71 -45.65
C PRO A 915 -16.57 34.12 -45.30
N PRO A 916 -16.95 34.16 -44.01
CA PRO A 916 -18.03 33.37 -43.43
C PRO A 916 -19.42 34.01 -43.56
N LYS A 917 -20.47 33.18 -43.64
CA LYS A 917 -21.85 33.60 -43.37
C LYS A 917 -22.46 32.72 -42.30
N HIS A 918 -22.86 33.38 -41.22
CA HIS A 918 -23.78 32.90 -40.21
C HIS A 918 -24.97 32.16 -40.83
N LEU A 919 -25.26 30.96 -40.34
CA LEU A 919 -26.62 30.45 -40.26
C LEU A 919 -26.80 29.67 -38.96
N LEU A 920 -27.55 30.30 -38.06
CA LEU A 920 -28.37 29.63 -37.07
C LEU A 920 -29.26 28.59 -37.78
N ILE A 921 -29.35 27.36 -37.24
CA ILE A 921 -30.59 26.69 -36.81
C ILE A 921 -30.31 25.22 -36.41
N ASP A 922 -31.01 24.84 -35.33
CA ASP A 922 -31.41 23.53 -34.82
C ASP A 922 -30.39 22.57 -34.18
N TYR A 923 -30.13 22.84 -32.90
CA TYR A 923 -30.10 21.80 -31.88
C TYR A 923 -31.49 21.20 -31.67
N ALA A 924 -31.82 20.15 -32.42
CA ALA A 924 -32.91 19.26 -32.06
C ALA A 924 -32.62 17.83 -32.54
N THR A 925 -32.17 16.98 -31.61
CA THR A 925 -32.55 15.57 -31.38
C THR A 925 -31.40 14.72 -30.80
N VAL A 926 -30.92 15.11 -29.61
CA VAL A 926 -30.69 14.08 -28.59
C VAL A 926 -32.08 13.59 -28.23
N GLN A 927 -32.37 12.30 -28.45
CA GLN A 927 -33.63 11.68 -28.00
C GLN A 927 -33.79 11.98 -26.50
N PRO A 928 -34.78 12.78 -26.07
CA PRO A 928 -35.06 12.92 -24.66
C PRO A 928 -35.62 11.59 -24.16
N VAL A 929 -35.21 11.19 -22.96
CA VAL A 929 -35.97 10.18 -22.18
C VAL A 929 -37.44 10.59 -22.28
N LYS A 930 -38.29 9.70 -22.81
CA LYS A 930 -39.68 10.02 -23.16
C LYS A 930 -40.33 10.81 -22.01
N GLN A 931 -40.77 12.02 -22.29
CA GLN A 931 -41.49 12.93 -21.38
C GLN A 931 -42.67 12.24 -20.64
N LYS A 932 -43.17 11.13 -21.20
CA LYS A 932 -44.18 10.21 -20.63
C LYS A 932 -43.79 9.54 -19.29
N ASP A 933 -42.50 9.41 -18.96
CA ASP A 933 -42.07 8.78 -17.70
C ASP A 933 -41.97 9.78 -16.54
N TYR A 934 -41.67 11.05 -16.83
CA TYR A 934 -41.65 12.12 -15.81
C TYR A 934 -43.04 12.47 -15.27
N THR A 935 -44.09 12.42 -16.11
CA THR A 935 -45.46 12.65 -15.66
C THR A 935 -45.94 11.56 -14.70
N LYS A 936 -45.60 10.29 -14.98
CA LYS A 936 -45.91 9.16 -14.08
C LYS A 936 -45.16 9.28 -12.76
N PHE A 937 -43.89 9.71 -12.79
CA PHE A 937 -43.12 9.96 -11.58
C PHE A 937 -43.73 11.07 -10.72
N ARG A 938 -44.10 12.21 -11.31
CA ARG A 938 -44.77 13.31 -10.58
C ARG A 938 -46.11 12.87 -10.00
N ILE A 939 -46.92 12.11 -10.74
CA ILE A 939 -48.19 11.57 -10.25
C ILE A 939 -47.96 10.60 -9.07
N ALA A 940 -46.98 9.70 -9.18
CA ALA A 940 -46.63 8.76 -8.11
C ALA A 940 -46.09 9.47 -6.87
N LEU A 941 -45.30 10.52 -7.05
CA LEU A 941 -44.78 11.36 -5.96
C LEU A 941 -45.92 12.11 -5.26
N TRP A 942 -46.85 12.70 -6.02
CA TRP A 942 -48.04 13.37 -5.46
C TRP A 942 -48.99 12.41 -4.76
N LEU A 943 -49.13 11.16 -5.25
CA LEU A 943 -49.86 10.10 -4.56
C LEU A 943 -49.21 9.73 -3.24
N CYS A 944 -47.88 9.62 -3.19
CA CYS A 944 -47.15 9.39 -1.93
C CYS A 944 -47.36 10.55 -0.95
N VAL A 945 -47.28 11.81 -1.41
CA VAL A 945 -47.54 13.00 -0.58
C VAL A 945 -48.97 13.00 -0.04
N ALA A 946 -49.97 12.67 -0.86
CA ALA A 946 -51.37 12.60 -0.45
C ALA A 946 -51.61 11.49 0.61
N VAL A 947 -50.96 10.33 0.46
CA VAL A 947 -51.08 9.20 1.40
C VAL A 947 -50.34 9.49 2.71
N PHE A 948 -49.14 10.08 2.68
CA PHE A 948 -48.42 10.49 3.89
C PHE A 948 -49.11 11.66 4.61
N GLY A 949 -49.64 12.64 3.86
CA GLY A 949 -50.38 13.77 4.42
C GLY A 949 -51.68 13.34 5.10
N SER A 950 -52.45 12.45 4.48
CA SER A 950 -53.68 11.90 5.08
C SER A 950 -53.40 11.06 6.33
N ALA A 951 -52.30 10.29 6.34
CA ALA A 951 -51.89 9.52 7.51
C ALA A 951 -51.63 10.41 8.75
N ILE A 952 -51.06 11.60 8.56
CA ILE A 952 -50.71 12.52 9.67
C ILE A 952 -51.92 13.33 10.15
N LEU A 953 -52.82 13.73 9.24
CA LEU A 953 -53.98 14.57 9.57
C LEU A 953 -55.12 13.78 10.25
N ILE A 954 -55.27 12.49 9.93
CA ILE A 954 -56.35 11.65 10.47
C ILE A 954 -56.15 11.38 11.97
N TRP A 955 -54.93 11.35 12.49
CA TRP A 955 -54.66 10.97 13.88
C TRP A 955 -55.02 12.06 14.92
N PRO A 956 -54.68 13.35 14.74
CA PRO A 956 -55.20 14.44 15.56
C PRO A 956 -56.72 14.52 15.52
N LEU A 957 -57.32 14.31 14.33
CA LEU A 957 -58.77 14.35 14.14
C LEU A 957 -59.47 13.21 14.90
N LEU A 958 -58.98 11.97 14.78
CA LEU A 958 -59.50 10.81 15.52
C LEU A 958 -59.27 10.92 17.03
N PHE A 959 -58.17 11.54 17.47
CA PHE A 959 -57.93 11.86 18.88
C PHE A 959 -58.96 12.87 19.40
N PHE A 960 -59.26 13.92 18.63
CA PHE A 960 -60.26 14.92 18.97
C PHE A 960 -61.69 14.33 19.00
N ILE A 961 -62.03 13.50 18.01
CA ILE A 961 -63.32 12.78 17.94
C ILE A 961 -63.48 11.83 19.13
N ARG A 962 -62.43 11.08 19.52
CA ARG A 962 -62.45 10.23 20.72
C ARG A 962 -62.62 11.01 22.02
N ARG A 963 -62.12 12.24 22.08
CA ARG A 963 -62.30 13.14 23.23
C ARG A 963 -63.71 13.71 23.31
N LEU A 964 -64.36 13.94 22.17
CA LEU A 964 -65.75 14.39 22.07
C LEU A 964 -66.77 13.29 22.41
N ILE A 965 -66.49 12.02 22.09
CA ILE A 965 -67.45 10.91 22.26
C ILE A 965 -67.41 10.28 23.69
N LYS A 966 -66.59 10.77 24.63
CA LYS A 966 -66.46 10.23 26.02
C LYS A 966 -66.38 8.69 26.08
N VAL A 967 -65.64 8.06 25.17
CA VAL A 967 -65.48 6.60 25.17
C VAL A 967 -64.60 6.19 26.36
N GLN A 968 -65.19 5.56 27.38
CA GLN A 968 -64.43 4.94 28.46
C GLN A 968 -63.66 3.71 27.92
N ALA A 969 -62.33 3.80 27.90
CA ALA A 969 -61.48 2.67 27.52
C ALA A 969 -61.42 1.61 28.63
N SER A 970 -61.63 0.34 28.27
CA SER A 970 -61.55 -0.79 29.22
C SER A 970 -60.17 -0.90 29.89
N THR A 971 -60.18 -1.27 31.16
CA THR A 971 -59.02 -1.38 32.07
C THR A 971 -57.95 -2.38 31.64
N LYS A 972 -58.20 -3.23 30.63
CA LYS A 972 -57.25 -4.25 30.14
C LYS A 972 -56.12 -3.71 29.25
N LEU A 973 -56.24 -2.51 28.67
CA LEU A 973 -55.22 -1.91 27.78
C LEU A 973 -54.17 -1.04 28.50
N ARG A 974 -54.38 -0.73 29.78
CA ARG A 974 -53.53 0.21 30.55
C ARG A 974 -52.13 -0.36 30.90
N LYS A 975 -51.91 -1.68 30.77
CA LYS A 975 -50.69 -2.39 31.22
C LYS A 975 -49.61 -2.63 30.15
N ARG A 976 -49.71 -2.07 28.93
CA ARG A 976 -48.68 -2.17 27.86
C ARG A 976 -48.22 -0.78 27.33
N SER A 977 -48.01 0.19 28.23
CA SER A 977 -47.94 1.61 27.85
C SER A 977 -46.56 2.21 27.50
N LYS A 978 -45.43 1.50 27.65
CA LYS A 978 -44.10 2.05 27.27
C LYS A 978 -43.68 1.73 25.83
N ILE A 979 -43.89 0.49 25.38
CA ILE A 979 -43.54 0.04 24.02
C ILE A 979 -44.42 0.74 22.97
N SER A 980 -45.71 0.95 23.28
CA SER A 980 -46.62 1.66 22.36
C SER A 980 -46.29 3.15 22.21
N ALA A 981 -45.72 3.79 23.24
CA ALA A 981 -45.39 5.22 23.17
C ALA A 981 -44.11 5.44 22.35
N ALA A 982 -43.07 4.62 22.58
CA ALA A 982 -41.82 4.67 21.81
C ALA A 982 -42.04 4.36 20.32
N ALA A 983 -42.88 3.36 20.01
CA ALA A 983 -43.23 3.02 18.65
C ALA A 983 -43.99 4.15 17.93
N LYS A 984 -44.93 4.81 18.61
CA LYS A 984 -45.67 5.96 18.06
C LYS A 984 -44.74 7.17 17.81
N PHE A 985 -43.81 7.42 18.73
CA PHE A 985 -42.81 8.48 18.59
C PHE A 985 -41.89 8.24 17.39
N LEU A 986 -41.37 7.02 17.24
CA LEU A 986 -40.51 6.65 16.11
C LEU A 986 -41.23 6.81 14.77
N VAL A 987 -42.50 6.43 14.68
CA VAL A 987 -43.26 6.60 13.42
C VAL A 987 -43.52 8.07 13.12
N CYS A 988 -43.92 8.88 14.10
CA CYS A 988 -44.13 10.32 13.88
C CYS A 988 -42.84 11.03 13.44
N LEU A 989 -41.70 10.69 14.04
CA LEU A 989 -40.39 11.24 13.67
C LEU A 989 -40.02 10.86 12.22
N SER A 990 -40.33 9.63 11.82
CA SER A 990 -40.07 9.11 10.47
C SER A 990 -40.92 9.83 9.42
N CYS A 991 -42.20 10.07 9.71
CA CYS A 991 -43.11 10.80 8.83
C CYS A 991 -42.70 12.28 8.68
N LEU A 992 -42.25 12.93 9.75
CA LEU A 992 -41.75 14.31 9.72
C LEU A 992 -40.48 14.43 8.85
N PHE A 993 -39.56 13.47 8.97
CA PHE A 993 -38.36 13.39 8.15
C PHE A 993 -38.71 13.24 6.66
N CYS A 994 -39.66 12.38 6.32
CA CYS A 994 -40.11 12.20 4.93
C CYS A 994 -40.71 13.47 4.33
N ILE A 995 -41.41 14.30 5.12
CA ILE A 995 -42.01 15.57 4.65
C ILE A 995 -40.95 16.64 4.39
N ILE A 996 -39.99 16.82 5.30
CA ILE A 996 -38.88 17.77 5.11
C ILE A 996 -38.15 17.46 3.80
N LEU A 997 -37.99 16.17 3.53
CA LEU A 997 -37.31 15.68 2.35
C LEU A 997 -38.14 15.85 1.08
N LEU A 998 -39.45 15.58 1.14
CA LEU A 998 -40.38 15.81 0.04
C LEU A 998 -40.52 17.30 -0.30
N LEU A 999 -40.51 18.19 0.70
CA LEU A 999 -40.51 19.64 0.49
C LEU A 999 -39.19 20.11 -0.14
N GLY A 1000 -38.05 19.54 0.26
CA GLY A 1000 -36.76 19.81 -0.37
C GLY A 1000 -36.71 19.42 -1.85
N VAL A 1001 -37.38 18.32 -2.23
CA VAL A 1001 -37.49 17.86 -3.62
C VAL A 1001 -38.47 18.72 -4.45
N LEU A 1002 -39.51 19.27 -3.83
CA LEU A 1002 -40.54 20.07 -4.53
C LEU A 1002 -40.13 21.53 -4.77
N LEU A 1003 -39.21 22.07 -3.98
CA LEU A 1003 -38.87 23.51 -4.00
C LEU A 1003 -37.85 23.91 -5.07
N ILE A 1004 -37.13 22.95 -5.71
CA ILE A 1004 -36.13 23.26 -6.74
C ILE A 1004 -36.15 22.21 -7.86
N PRO A 1005 -37.07 22.34 -8.85
CA PRO A 1005 -37.24 21.36 -9.93
C PRO A 1005 -36.02 21.24 -10.87
N GLU A 1006 -35.26 22.31 -11.07
CA GLU A 1006 -34.15 22.35 -12.03
C GLU A 1006 -32.95 21.46 -11.60
N ALA A 1007 -32.79 21.20 -10.29
CA ALA A 1007 -31.71 20.37 -9.77
C ALA A 1007 -31.87 18.88 -10.09
N LEU A 1008 -33.10 18.39 -10.25
CA LEU A 1008 -33.38 16.99 -10.57
C LEU A 1008 -33.10 16.67 -12.05
N GLU A 1009 -33.36 17.62 -12.97
CA GLU A 1009 -32.98 17.47 -14.38
C GLU A 1009 -31.45 17.46 -14.54
N PHE A 1010 -30.73 18.28 -13.78
CA PHE A 1010 -29.26 18.31 -13.81
C PHE A 1010 -28.61 17.02 -13.29
N ILE A 1011 -29.11 16.45 -12.19
CA ILE A 1011 -28.58 15.21 -11.60
C ILE A 1011 -28.91 13.97 -12.44
N ALA A 1012 -30.09 13.93 -13.09
CA ALA A 1012 -30.49 12.82 -13.95
C ALA A 1012 -29.64 12.71 -15.24
N VAL A 1013 -29.07 13.83 -15.69
CA VAL A 1013 -28.25 13.88 -16.92
C VAL A 1013 -26.75 13.74 -16.64
N ASN A 1014 -26.24 14.29 -15.52
CA ASN A 1014 -24.80 14.44 -15.30
C ASN A 1014 -24.21 13.60 -14.14
N GLY A 1015 -25.03 12.87 -13.38
CA GLY A 1015 -24.59 12.23 -12.14
C GLY A 1015 -24.23 13.23 -11.04
N LEU A 1016 -23.83 12.75 -9.86
CA LEU A 1016 -23.53 13.59 -8.68
C LEU A 1016 -22.08 14.15 -8.74
N PRO A 1017 -21.87 15.46 -8.94
CA PRO A 1017 -20.53 16.05 -8.83
C PRO A 1017 -19.98 16.00 -7.38
N PRO A 1018 -18.65 15.85 -7.18
CA PRO A 1018 -18.04 15.75 -5.85
C PRO A 1018 -18.23 17.00 -4.97
N SER A 1019 -18.42 18.16 -5.61
CA SER A 1019 -18.53 19.51 -5.01
C SER A 1019 -19.92 19.86 -4.46
N LEU A 1020 -20.88 18.94 -4.47
CA LEU A 1020 -22.23 19.21 -3.96
C LEU A 1020 -22.22 19.51 -2.45
N PRO A 1021 -22.91 20.59 -2.00
CA PRO A 1021 -23.09 20.91 -0.60
C PRO A 1021 -23.63 19.73 0.23
N LEU A 1022 -23.23 19.65 1.50
CA LEU A 1022 -23.52 18.53 2.42
C LEU A 1022 -25.01 18.11 2.45
N TYR A 1023 -25.93 19.06 2.31
CA TYR A 1023 -27.37 18.78 2.32
C TYR A 1023 -27.84 17.93 1.11
N TRP A 1024 -27.19 18.04 -0.05
CA TRP A 1024 -27.50 17.20 -1.21
C TRP A 1024 -26.94 15.78 -1.08
N LYS A 1025 -25.76 15.62 -0.46
CA LYS A 1025 -25.25 14.30 -0.09
C LYS A 1025 -26.25 13.61 0.83
N ILE A 1026 -26.79 14.31 1.83
CA ILE A 1026 -27.83 13.80 2.74
C ILE A 1026 -29.10 13.37 1.97
N ILE A 1027 -29.58 14.16 1.00
CA ILE A 1027 -30.74 13.81 0.17
C ILE A 1027 -30.49 12.54 -0.66
N SER A 1028 -29.29 12.34 -1.21
CA SER A 1028 -28.96 11.13 -1.99
C SER A 1028 -28.91 9.83 -1.15
N TYR A 1029 -28.65 9.92 0.16
CA TYR A 1029 -28.68 8.78 1.08
C TYR A 1029 -30.08 8.50 1.65
N THR A 1030 -31.10 9.25 1.23
CA THR A 1030 -32.46 9.12 1.79
C THR A 1030 -33.06 7.72 1.66
N PRO A 1031 -32.94 7.01 0.53
CA PRO A 1031 -33.51 5.66 0.42
C PRO A 1031 -32.87 4.70 1.44
N TRP A 1032 -31.57 4.86 1.74
CA TRP A 1032 -30.88 4.11 2.78
C TRP A 1032 -31.41 4.41 4.19
N LEU A 1033 -31.64 5.68 4.50
CA LEU A 1033 -32.26 6.09 5.77
C LEU A 1033 -33.70 5.55 5.90
N CYS A 1034 -34.50 5.58 4.83
CA CYS A 1034 -35.84 4.99 4.80
C CYS A 1034 -35.81 3.48 5.03
N ILE A 1035 -34.83 2.75 4.48
CA ILE A 1035 -34.64 1.30 4.72
C ILE A 1035 -34.34 1.03 6.20
N VAL A 1036 -33.41 1.79 6.79
CA VAL A 1036 -33.01 1.64 8.20
C VAL A 1036 -34.20 1.89 9.14
N VAL A 1037 -35.07 2.83 8.80
CA VAL A 1037 -36.25 3.21 9.57
C VAL A 1037 -37.44 2.26 9.33
N MET A 1038 -37.56 1.69 8.14
CA MET A 1038 -38.67 0.78 7.77
C MET A 1038 -38.62 -0.54 8.55
N ALA A 1039 -37.44 -1.13 8.74
CA ALA A 1039 -37.31 -2.42 9.41
C ALA A 1039 -37.89 -2.42 10.85
N PRO A 1040 -37.59 -1.45 11.72
CA PRO A 1040 -38.24 -1.31 13.02
C PRO A 1040 -39.77 -1.16 12.95
N ILE A 1041 -40.28 -0.34 12.01
CA ILE A 1041 -41.73 -0.07 11.87
C ILE A 1041 -42.47 -1.34 11.46
N LEU A 1042 -41.92 -2.09 10.49
CA LEU A 1042 -42.50 -3.33 10.02
C LEU A 1042 -42.51 -4.40 11.13
N ILE A 1043 -41.41 -4.55 11.87
CA ILE A 1043 -41.33 -5.45 13.02
C ILE A 1043 -42.39 -5.09 14.06
N LEU A 1044 -42.48 -3.82 14.43
CA LEU A 1044 -43.46 -3.33 15.41
C LEU A 1044 -44.89 -3.59 14.95
N ASN A 1045 -45.19 -3.38 13.68
CA ASN A 1045 -46.51 -3.59 13.12
C ASN A 1045 -46.90 -5.08 13.07
N ILE A 1046 -45.99 -5.95 12.62
CA ILE A 1046 -46.18 -7.40 12.63
C ILE A 1046 -46.40 -7.88 14.08
N THR A 1047 -45.56 -7.44 15.02
CA THR A 1047 -45.75 -7.81 16.43
C THR A 1047 -47.05 -7.26 17.00
N ALA A 1048 -47.54 -6.11 16.54
CA ALA A 1048 -48.82 -5.55 16.97
C ALA A 1048 -50.01 -6.36 16.46
N TRP A 1049 -49.96 -6.88 15.23
CA TRP A 1049 -50.95 -7.81 14.68
C TRP A 1049 -50.96 -9.15 15.43
N ILE A 1050 -49.78 -9.72 15.69
CA ILE A 1050 -49.64 -11.00 16.41
C ILE A 1050 -50.09 -10.86 17.86
N LYS A 1051 -49.55 -9.87 18.58
CA LYS A 1051 -49.77 -9.74 20.04
C LYS A 1051 -50.96 -8.86 20.42
N LYS A 1052 -51.69 -8.36 19.40
CA LYS A 1052 -52.90 -7.54 19.48
C LYS A 1052 -52.82 -6.35 20.46
N TYR A 1053 -51.64 -5.75 20.66
CA TYR A 1053 -51.45 -4.67 21.64
C TYR A 1053 -51.78 -3.25 21.13
N TRP A 1054 -52.05 -3.10 19.83
CA TRP A 1054 -52.64 -1.90 19.25
C TRP A 1054 -54.13 -2.09 18.99
N THR A 1055 -54.88 -1.01 18.86
CA THR A 1055 -56.26 -1.09 18.35
C THR A 1055 -56.24 -1.52 16.88
N ILE A 1056 -57.36 -2.05 16.38
CA ILE A 1056 -57.43 -2.49 14.98
C ILE A 1056 -57.19 -1.33 14.00
N PHE A 1057 -57.66 -0.13 14.35
CA PHE A 1057 -57.42 1.10 13.60
C PHE A 1057 -55.94 1.48 13.56
N GLU A 1058 -55.22 1.40 14.68
CA GLU A 1058 -53.77 1.69 14.73
C GLU A 1058 -52.98 0.68 13.90
N ARG A 1059 -53.35 -0.60 13.95
CA ARG A 1059 -52.71 -1.65 13.14
C ARG A 1059 -52.90 -1.45 11.63
N LEU A 1060 -54.12 -1.10 11.21
CA LEU A 1060 -54.41 -0.80 9.81
C LEU A 1060 -53.64 0.43 9.34
N HIS A 1061 -53.61 1.48 10.17
CA HIS A 1061 -52.91 2.72 9.87
C HIS A 1061 -51.40 2.52 9.70
N PHE A 1062 -50.72 1.88 10.65
CA PHE A 1062 -49.28 1.62 10.54
C PHE A 1062 -48.96 0.57 9.46
N GLY A 1063 -49.92 -0.30 9.12
CA GLY A 1063 -49.91 -1.12 7.91
C GLY A 1063 -49.79 -0.29 6.64
N LEU A 1064 -50.66 0.71 6.51
CA LEU A 1064 -50.66 1.61 5.37
C LEU A 1064 -49.32 2.35 5.23
N VAL A 1065 -48.82 2.94 6.32
CA VAL A 1065 -47.53 3.65 6.34
C VAL A 1065 -46.36 2.75 5.91
N SER A 1066 -46.36 1.49 6.36
CA SER A 1066 -45.32 0.52 5.98
C SER A 1066 -45.37 0.20 4.48
N ILE A 1067 -46.58 0.01 3.92
CA ILE A 1067 -46.78 -0.25 2.49
C ILE A 1067 -46.33 0.95 1.66
N THR A 1068 -46.67 2.17 2.07
CA THR A 1068 -46.28 3.39 1.35
C THR A 1068 -44.76 3.58 1.34
N LEU A 1069 -44.07 3.30 2.45
CA LEU A 1069 -42.59 3.32 2.50
C LEU A 1069 -41.95 2.28 1.58
N ILE A 1070 -42.52 1.07 1.50
CA ILE A 1070 -42.06 0.02 0.57
C ILE A 1070 -42.21 0.48 -0.88
N ILE A 1071 -43.36 1.06 -1.23
CA ILE A 1071 -43.63 1.58 -2.58
C ILE A 1071 -42.63 2.69 -2.93
N PHE A 1072 -42.36 3.61 -2.00
CA PHE A 1072 -41.39 4.70 -2.21
C PHE A 1072 -39.95 4.19 -2.41
N ILE A 1073 -39.52 3.22 -1.60
CA ILE A 1073 -38.20 2.58 -1.75
C ILE A 1073 -38.12 1.86 -3.10
N TRP A 1074 -39.14 1.09 -3.47
CA TRP A 1074 -39.20 0.37 -4.74
C TRP A 1074 -39.13 1.32 -5.95
N LEU A 1075 -39.88 2.43 -5.92
CA LEU A 1075 -39.83 3.49 -6.93
C LEU A 1075 -38.46 4.16 -7.01
N SER A 1076 -37.81 4.40 -5.87
CA SER A 1076 -36.47 5.00 -5.82
C SER A 1076 -35.41 4.10 -6.46
N PHE A 1077 -35.55 2.78 -6.33
CA PHE A 1077 -34.68 1.80 -6.99
C PHE A 1077 -34.97 1.66 -8.48
N THR A 1078 -36.24 1.60 -8.89
CA THR A 1078 -36.59 1.47 -10.32
C THR A 1078 -36.16 2.69 -11.14
N LEU A 1079 -35.98 3.85 -10.50
CA LEU A 1079 -35.56 5.10 -11.12
C LEU A 1079 -34.08 5.43 -10.90
N ASN A 1080 -33.27 4.48 -10.39
CA ASN A 1080 -31.82 4.60 -10.26
C ASN A 1080 -31.32 5.79 -9.40
N MET A 1081 -32.11 6.22 -8.39
CA MET A 1081 -31.74 7.34 -7.52
C MET A 1081 -30.73 6.99 -6.41
N VAL A 1082 -30.23 5.75 -6.36
CA VAL A 1082 -29.28 5.25 -5.33
C VAL A 1082 -27.97 4.84 -5.99
N PRO A 1083 -26.86 5.59 -5.80
CA PRO A 1083 -25.56 5.20 -6.31
C PRO A 1083 -24.99 4.00 -5.51
N GLY A 1084 -24.43 2.99 -6.19
CA GLY A 1084 -23.50 2.04 -5.57
C GLY A 1084 -24.02 0.66 -5.13
N LEU A 1085 -25.09 0.14 -5.75
CA LEU A 1085 -25.41 -1.30 -5.72
C LEU A 1085 -25.57 -1.79 -7.18
N PRO A 1086 -25.24 -3.07 -7.46
CA PRO A 1086 -24.91 -3.56 -8.80
C PRO A 1086 -26.02 -3.44 -9.84
#